data_AF-A0A2H4SDA6-F1
#
_entry.id   AF-A0A2H4SDA6-F1
#
_cell.length_a   1.000
_cell.length_b   1.000
_cell.length_c   1.000
_cell.angle_alpha   90.00
_cell.angle_beta   90.00
_cell.angle_gamma   90.00
#
_symmetry.space_group_name_H-M   'P 1'
#
loop_
_entity.id
_entity.type
_entity.pdbx_description
1 polymer ?
#
loop_
_entity_poly.entity_id
_entity_poly.type
_entity_poly.pdbx_seq_one_letter_code
_entity_poly.pdbx_strand_id
1 'polypeptide(L)'
;MDLISIGLSACLESAHCYYIVVRDLACQHEHLHGESGAGCSHVVLLFLLASLTPTVQSLIYPIFLQLQFAPVAHSMKVQTALSFAALGRLTSGCLLHEELNGEEHTMDRRQASTAVFIPIGKGDRFEAGAKAPQGIGSSPKDFDDDAALSVFSVAEIESAIKGLQKTYPDKIRFEPAAAKTHEGRDIHYGVVGGKDPRAFLTSGVHARERGGPDNVLYLVSDLLWADKQNTGLTYGNKKYDVSQVRQILDAGIAVIPAVNPDGINHDQTTDSCWRKNRRPMQGGSIGVDINRNFNIFREQRLFSPQAKLSQSADPKLDSYIGPQPVSEAESRSITDVFERVKSLSWYLDLHSALGQVLYSWGTDEAQVEDPTMNFANKAFDGQRGVPGDAYKEYMEPDDFAAQKAIAESMATAMNGAAQTKRYSAAETITLSPAMGSSDEAMSRYYNGTCGANRINALTFEFGWGNGRHGKPPGANNFQTICHNIFYPNATEYRDNVLHTSVGMLEFLLNAAGKAGEQKVKKCDNNDGPQSPSTQAPPGPGSAENGDAENSDAENSNVANSPTQNSPEESGLAQNDPTQSGDAANGPTENDPPQNSPAQKGPAQNGPTMTPYQQCTPAARAADAACGQSDKSCKARVTQMAGDCVLRANFVNFNATDLQAWIKKDFDTVRQTTGLQRAMNADGRLKSDLGSRLEAAQQDLIENFGDFDFEARVDKHFKGFDEVPGVGSAKQKDTTLALQLPAAFAAAQKDILKTDILH
;
A
#
# COMPACT_ATOMS: atom_id res chain seq x y z
N MET A 1 2.20 -53.68 -48.78
CA MET A 1 2.38 -55.14 -48.66
C MET A 1 3.87 -55.41 -48.65
N ASP A 2 4.27 -56.24 -47.70
CA ASP A 2 5.54 -56.99 -47.65
C ASP A 2 6.84 -56.27 -47.34
N LEU A 3 6.81 -55.49 -46.25
CA LEU A 3 7.86 -55.54 -45.22
C LEU A 3 7.21 -55.69 -43.81
N ILE A 4 6.10 -56.44 -43.79
CA ILE A 4 5.47 -57.03 -42.59
C ILE A 4 5.89 -58.50 -42.56
N SER A 5 7.04 -58.79 -41.97
CA SER A 5 7.37 -60.10 -41.38
C SER A 5 8.78 -60.02 -40.80
N ILE A 6 8.88 -59.43 -39.61
CA ILE A 6 9.67 -59.86 -38.44
C ILE A 6 9.14 -58.96 -37.32
N GLY A 7 7.96 -59.33 -36.84
CA GLY A 7 7.20 -58.59 -35.84
C GLY A 7 6.11 -59.49 -35.30
N LEU A 8 6.49 -60.67 -34.79
CA LEU A 8 5.60 -61.60 -34.10
C LEU A 8 6.44 -62.65 -33.37
N SER A 9 7.07 -62.25 -32.25
CA SER A 9 7.35 -63.12 -31.08
C SER A 9 8.06 -62.39 -29.91
N ALA A 10 7.72 -61.12 -29.63
CA ALA A 10 8.14 -60.47 -28.38
C ALA A 10 7.20 -59.33 -27.93
N CYS A 11 5.89 -59.47 -28.18
CA CYS A 11 4.86 -58.59 -27.61
C CYS A 11 3.62 -59.43 -27.22
N LEU A 12 3.88 -60.48 -26.45
CA LEU A 12 2.92 -61.04 -25.49
C LEU A 12 3.62 -60.88 -24.14
N GLU A 13 2.89 -60.37 -23.13
CA GLU A 13 3.36 -60.00 -21.78
C GLU A 13 3.82 -58.54 -21.58
N SER A 14 2.92 -57.58 -21.82
CA SER A 14 2.45 -56.66 -20.77
C SER A 14 1.45 -55.68 -21.37
N ALA A 15 0.28 -55.62 -20.75
CA ALA A 15 -0.86 -54.87 -21.24
C ALA A 15 -0.70 -53.35 -21.04
N HIS A 16 -1.40 -52.60 -21.91
CA HIS A 16 -1.79 -51.18 -21.85
C HIS A 16 -0.96 -50.18 -22.67
N CYS A 17 -1.37 -49.99 -23.94
CA CYS A 17 -1.23 -48.74 -24.68
C CYS A 17 -2.62 -48.20 -25.06
N TYR A 18 -2.78 -46.88 -24.91
CA TYR A 18 -4.02 -46.10 -25.00
C TYR A 18 -4.39 -45.70 -26.44
N TYR A 19 -5.69 -45.57 -26.71
CA TYR A 19 -6.29 -44.85 -27.83
C TYR A 19 -6.69 -43.44 -27.38
N ILE A 20 -6.43 -42.39 -28.17
CA ILE A 20 -7.32 -41.22 -28.28
C ILE A 20 -7.42 -40.79 -29.76
N VAL A 21 -8.67 -40.64 -30.20
CA VAL A 21 -9.15 -40.20 -31.51
C VAL A 21 -9.19 -38.66 -31.55
N VAL A 22 -8.72 -38.05 -32.64
CA VAL A 22 -8.96 -36.62 -32.96
C VAL A 22 -9.98 -36.55 -34.09
N ARG A 23 -11.01 -35.71 -33.95
CA ARG A 23 -12.05 -35.47 -34.97
C ARG A 23 -12.04 -33.99 -35.39
N ASP A 24 -12.10 -33.80 -36.70
CA ASP A 24 -12.01 -32.55 -37.49
C ASP A 24 -12.97 -31.41 -37.09
N LEU A 25 -12.59 -30.17 -37.41
CA LEU A 25 -13.42 -29.31 -38.29
C LEU A 25 -12.61 -28.18 -38.95
N ALA A 26 -12.99 -27.90 -40.19
CA ALA A 26 -12.18 -27.40 -41.30
C ALA A 26 -12.30 -25.89 -41.59
N CYS A 27 -11.30 -25.37 -42.32
CA CYS A 27 -11.38 -24.15 -43.12
C CYS A 27 -12.25 -24.36 -44.37
N GLN A 28 -13.01 -23.33 -44.79
CA GLN A 28 -13.51 -23.17 -46.16
C GLN A 28 -13.12 -21.79 -46.73
N HIS A 29 -12.77 -21.83 -48.02
CA HIS A 29 -12.14 -20.84 -48.90
C HIS A 29 -13.09 -19.78 -49.48
N GLU A 30 -12.54 -18.64 -49.94
CA GLU A 30 -12.61 -18.09 -51.32
C GLU A 30 -11.85 -16.74 -51.40
N HIS A 31 -10.59 -16.71 -51.87
CA HIS A 31 -10.09 -16.40 -53.23
C HIS A 31 -10.29 -14.96 -53.75
N LEU A 32 -9.18 -14.26 -54.04
CA LEU A 32 -8.83 -13.63 -55.32
C LEU A 32 -7.35 -13.14 -55.31
N HIS A 33 -6.54 -13.73 -56.21
CA HIS A 33 -5.22 -13.33 -56.78
C HIS A 33 -4.08 -12.79 -55.86
N GLY A 34 -2.84 -13.25 -55.86
CA GLY A 34 -2.06 -14.18 -56.68
C GLY A 34 -0.57 -14.06 -56.29
N GLU A 35 0.19 -15.13 -56.52
CA GLU A 35 1.67 -15.29 -56.45
C GLU A 35 2.33 -15.80 -55.13
N SER A 36 2.76 -17.07 -55.22
CA SER A 36 3.88 -17.80 -54.55
C SER A 36 4.05 -17.70 -53.03
N GLY A 37 4.10 -18.76 -52.21
CA GLY A 37 4.47 -20.16 -52.45
C GLY A 37 5.54 -20.58 -51.44
N ALA A 38 5.15 -20.97 -50.22
CA ALA A 38 5.87 -21.90 -49.32
C ALA A 38 5.03 -22.14 -48.05
N GLY A 39 4.38 -23.30 -47.97
CA GLY A 39 3.54 -23.73 -46.86
C GLY A 39 4.30 -24.52 -45.79
N CYS A 40 3.73 -24.49 -44.59
CA CYS A 40 3.71 -25.53 -43.55
C CYS A 40 4.70 -26.70 -43.71
N SER A 41 5.83 -26.64 -43.00
CA SER A 41 6.67 -27.80 -42.68
C SER A 41 7.63 -27.48 -41.53
N HIS A 42 7.12 -27.22 -40.31
CA HIS A 42 8.00 -27.03 -39.12
C HIS A 42 7.43 -27.58 -37.79
N VAL A 43 6.47 -28.52 -37.80
CA VAL A 43 5.87 -29.00 -36.54
C VAL A 43 6.02 -30.51 -36.29
N VAL A 44 6.67 -31.29 -37.17
CA VAL A 44 6.71 -32.76 -37.01
C VAL A 44 8.10 -33.35 -36.67
N LEU A 45 9.17 -32.55 -36.59
CA LEU A 45 10.52 -33.09 -36.31
C LEU A 45 11.03 -32.90 -34.87
N LEU A 46 10.21 -32.36 -33.95
CA LEU A 46 10.61 -32.16 -32.54
C LEU A 46 10.16 -33.28 -31.60
N PHE A 47 9.37 -34.24 -32.07
CA PHE A 47 8.79 -35.29 -31.20
C PHE A 47 9.47 -36.68 -31.30
N LEU A 48 10.57 -36.83 -32.05
CA LEU A 48 11.24 -38.12 -32.23
C LEU A 48 12.61 -38.27 -31.54
N LEU A 49 13.05 -37.28 -30.75
CA LEU A 49 14.32 -37.36 -30.00
C LEU A 49 14.15 -37.57 -28.48
N ALA A 50 12.91 -37.67 -27.98
CA ALA A 50 12.63 -37.77 -26.54
C ALA A 50 12.54 -39.21 -25.99
N SER A 51 12.88 -40.23 -26.77
CA SER A 51 12.69 -41.64 -26.39
C SER A 51 13.93 -42.53 -26.52
N LEU A 52 15.13 -41.97 -26.40
CA LEU A 52 16.39 -42.72 -26.33
C LEU A 52 17.01 -42.69 -24.92
N THR A 53 17.68 -43.78 -24.55
CA THR A 53 18.31 -43.95 -23.23
C THR A 53 19.61 -43.12 -23.10
N PRO A 54 20.05 -42.80 -21.86
CA PRO A 54 21.16 -41.87 -21.60
C PRO A 54 22.52 -42.28 -22.18
N THR A 55 22.69 -43.52 -22.60
CA THR A 55 23.94 -44.06 -23.17
C THR A 55 24.14 -43.73 -24.66
N VAL A 56 23.10 -43.33 -25.40
CA VAL A 56 23.20 -42.99 -26.83
C VAL A 56 23.48 -41.49 -27.06
N GLN A 57 23.21 -40.65 -26.06
CA GLN A 57 23.38 -39.19 -26.15
C GLN A 57 24.87 -38.75 -26.08
N SER A 58 25.75 -39.60 -25.57
CA SER A 58 27.18 -39.32 -25.36
C SER A 58 28.07 -39.56 -26.61
N LEU A 59 27.52 -40.07 -27.72
CA LEU A 59 28.28 -40.45 -28.91
C LEU A 59 28.07 -39.54 -30.13
N ILE A 60 27.13 -38.58 -30.09
CA ILE A 60 26.78 -37.73 -31.25
C ILE A 60 27.22 -36.26 -31.06
N TYR A 61 27.69 -35.88 -29.87
CA TYR A 61 28.04 -34.49 -29.56
C TYR A 61 29.33 -33.92 -30.20
N PRO A 62 30.28 -34.68 -30.81
CA PRO A 62 31.46 -34.06 -31.42
C PRO A 62 31.36 -33.79 -32.94
N ILE A 63 30.22 -33.99 -33.61
CA ILE A 63 30.12 -33.82 -35.09
C ILE A 63 29.44 -32.50 -35.53
N PHE A 64 28.77 -31.76 -34.64
CA PHE A 64 28.02 -30.55 -35.03
C PHE A 64 28.74 -29.20 -34.84
N LEU A 65 30.04 -29.21 -34.51
CA LEU A 65 30.84 -27.99 -34.33
C LEU A 65 31.91 -27.78 -35.41
N GLN A 66 31.53 -27.94 -36.68
CA GLN A 66 32.28 -27.36 -37.80
C GLN A 66 31.28 -26.99 -38.89
N LEU A 67 30.78 -25.75 -38.87
CA LEU A 67 30.42 -24.97 -40.07
C LEU A 67 29.98 -23.54 -39.65
N GLN A 68 30.75 -22.56 -40.15
CA GLN A 68 30.39 -21.17 -40.48
C GLN A 68 30.51 -20.09 -39.36
N PHE A 69 31.56 -19.25 -39.52
CA PHE A 69 31.68 -17.88 -39.02
C PHE A 69 31.14 -16.88 -40.07
N ALA A 70 30.31 -15.90 -39.67
CA ALA A 70 30.41 -14.47 -40.03
C ALA A 70 29.30 -13.66 -39.30
N PRO A 71 29.53 -12.38 -38.93
CA PRO A 71 28.78 -11.70 -37.87
C PRO A 71 27.67 -10.80 -38.41
N VAL A 72 26.49 -10.82 -37.76
CA VAL A 72 25.50 -9.74 -37.83
C VAL A 72 25.00 -9.47 -36.42
N ALA A 73 25.05 -8.19 -36.05
CA ALA A 73 24.60 -7.66 -34.77
C ALA A 73 23.12 -7.98 -34.49
N HIS A 74 22.82 -8.35 -33.24
CA HIS A 74 21.62 -8.07 -32.42
C HIS A 74 21.55 -9.13 -31.31
N SER A 75 22.05 -8.82 -30.13
CA SER A 75 21.88 -9.66 -28.94
C SER A 75 20.56 -9.31 -28.23
N MET A 76 19.47 -9.97 -28.66
CA MET A 76 18.31 -10.23 -27.80
C MET A 76 18.73 -11.28 -26.76
N LYS A 77 18.73 -10.93 -25.48
CA LYS A 77 18.89 -11.90 -24.39
C LYS A 77 17.54 -12.51 -24.05
N VAL A 78 17.49 -13.84 -24.15
CA VAL A 78 16.43 -14.69 -23.62
C VAL A 78 16.57 -14.71 -22.09
N GLN A 79 15.76 -13.90 -21.40
CA GLN A 79 15.46 -14.03 -19.98
C GLN A 79 13.96 -13.73 -19.80
N THR A 80 13.13 -14.75 -20.00
CA THR A 80 11.72 -14.69 -19.61
C THR A 80 11.26 -16.10 -19.27
N ALA A 81 11.57 -16.54 -18.05
CA ALA A 81 10.91 -17.68 -17.40
C ALA A 81 11.44 -17.81 -15.96
N LEU A 82 11.05 -16.89 -15.06
CA LEU A 82 10.96 -17.10 -13.61
C LEU A 82 10.48 -15.79 -12.93
N SER A 83 9.33 -15.28 -13.37
CA SER A 83 8.57 -14.24 -12.67
C SER A 83 7.15 -14.74 -12.47
N PHE A 84 7.00 -15.80 -11.66
CA PHE A 84 5.70 -16.30 -11.20
C PHE A 84 5.83 -16.70 -9.73
N ALA A 85 6.20 -15.74 -8.87
CA ALA A 85 6.11 -15.90 -7.41
C ALA A 85 6.11 -14.56 -6.65
N ALA A 86 5.58 -13.49 -7.27
CA ALA A 86 5.23 -12.25 -6.57
C ALA A 86 3.78 -11.90 -6.87
N LEU A 87 2.85 -12.81 -6.55
CA LEU A 87 1.52 -12.33 -6.17
C LEU A 87 1.69 -11.67 -4.81
N GLY A 88 2.07 -10.39 -4.81
CA GLY A 88 1.87 -9.52 -3.67
C GLY A 88 0.41 -9.66 -3.26
N ARG A 89 0.17 -9.93 -1.97
CA ARG A 89 -1.17 -9.73 -1.43
C ARG A 89 -1.41 -8.22 -1.53
N LEU A 90 -2.14 -7.81 -2.55
CA LEU A 90 -2.78 -6.51 -2.64
C LEU A 90 -3.52 -6.30 -1.31
N THR A 91 -2.99 -5.45 -0.44
CA THR A 91 -3.62 -5.09 0.82
C THR A 91 -4.56 -3.92 0.52
N SER A 92 -5.88 -4.08 0.66
CA SER A 92 -6.78 -2.96 0.40
C SER A 92 -6.66 -1.92 1.50
N GLY A 93 -5.94 -0.83 1.22
CA GLY A 93 -5.56 0.12 2.25
C GLY A 93 -6.69 0.91 2.88
N CYS A 94 -7.76 1.13 2.13
CA CYS A 94 -8.94 1.84 2.63
C CYS A 94 -10.22 1.00 2.49
N LEU A 95 -10.18 -0.10 1.73
CA LEU A 95 -11.33 -0.98 1.52
C LEU A 95 -11.17 -2.29 2.28
N LEU A 96 -12.28 -2.85 2.75
CA LEU A 96 -12.30 -4.21 3.26
C LEU A 96 -12.20 -5.21 2.09
N HIS A 97 -11.83 -6.45 2.41
CA HIS A 97 -11.78 -7.52 1.40
C HIS A 97 -13.17 -7.72 0.75
N GLU A 98 -14.21 -7.62 1.55
CA GLU A 98 -15.60 -7.75 1.12
C GLU A 98 -16.02 -6.59 0.20
N GLU A 99 -15.53 -5.37 0.45
CA GLU A 99 -15.79 -4.20 -0.39
C GLU A 99 -15.08 -4.29 -1.75
N LEU A 100 -13.89 -4.91 -1.81
CA LEU A 100 -13.20 -5.19 -3.07
C LEU A 100 -13.95 -6.21 -3.95
N ASN A 101 -14.69 -7.12 -3.33
CA ASN A 101 -15.47 -8.13 -4.05
C ASN A 101 -16.82 -7.59 -4.55
N GLY A 102 -17.14 -6.32 -4.28
CA GLY A 102 -18.36 -5.66 -4.73
C GLY A 102 -19.61 -6.15 -4.00
N GLU A 103 -19.47 -6.55 -2.73
CA GLU A 103 -20.61 -6.99 -1.92
C GLU A 103 -21.36 -5.80 -1.32
N GLU A 104 -22.70 -5.78 -1.44
CA GLU A 104 -23.56 -4.82 -0.73
C GLU A 104 -23.69 -5.28 0.73
N HIS A 105 -23.42 -4.39 1.69
CA HIS A 105 -23.47 -4.71 3.11
C HIS A 105 -24.80 -4.30 3.74
N THR A 106 -25.48 -5.26 4.37
CA THR A 106 -26.64 -4.99 5.21
C THR A 106 -26.19 -4.67 6.64
N MET A 107 -26.60 -3.52 7.15
CA MET A 107 -26.39 -3.13 8.55
C MET A 107 -27.14 -4.07 9.49
N ASP A 108 -26.42 -4.88 10.26
CA ASP A 108 -27.03 -5.70 11.31
C ASP A 108 -27.30 -4.82 12.53
N ARG A 109 -28.54 -4.33 12.66
CA ARG A 109 -28.99 -3.70 13.92
C ARG A 109 -29.02 -4.79 15.00
N ARG A 110 -27.94 -4.86 15.79
CA ARG A 110 -27.74 -5.60 17.06
C ARG A 110 -26.77 -6.77 16.97
N GLN A 111 -25.47 -6.47 16.95
CA GLN A 111 -24.55 -7.22 17.79
C GLN A 111 -23.69 -6.23 18.55
N ALA A 112 -23.76 -6.28 19.88
CA ALA A 112 -22.87 -5.50 20.73
C ALA A 112 -21.46 -6.06 20.56
N SER A 113 -20.57 -5.28 19.93
CA SER A 113 -19.14 -5.55 20.02
C SER A 113 -18.73 -5.50 21.50
N THR A 114 -17.99 -6.50 21.96
CA THR A 114 -17.37 -6.49 23.30
C THR A 114 -16.10 -5.62 23.34
N ALA A 115 -15.65 -5.10 22.17
CA ALA A 115 -14.50 -4.24 22.09
C ALA A 115 -14.83 -2.82 22.58
N VAL A 116 -14.00 -2.33 23.50
CA VAL A 116 -14.08 -0.95 23.99
C VAL A 116 -13.29 -0.06 23.04
N PHE A 117 -14.01 0.65 22.17
CA PHE A 117 -13.45 1.69 21.31
C PHE A 117 -13.43 3.03 22.03
N ILE A 118 -12.57 3.94 21.56
CA ILE A 118 -12.53 5.30 22.11
C ILE A 118 -13.88 6.00 21.88
N PRO A 119 -14.44 6.69 22.88
CA PRO A 119 -15.70 7.40 22.70
C PRO A 119 -15.53 8.63 21.81
N ILE A 120 -16.63 9.03 21.15
CA ILE A 120 -16.76 10.35 20.53
C ILE A 120 -17.05 11.38 21.62
N GLY A 121 -16.46 12.57 21.53
CA GLY A 121 -16.71 13.67 22.45
C GLY A 121 -18.19 14.05 22.50
N LYS A 122 -18.77 14.11 23.70
CA LYS A 122 -20.21 14.34 23.92
C LYS A 122 -20.59 15.80 24.19
N GLY A 123 -19.64 16.71 24.09
CA GLY A 123 -19.82 18.14 24.34
C GLY A 123 -18.88 18.96 23.46
N ASP A 124 -18.46 20.10 23.99
CA ASP A 124 -17.48 20.96 23.33
C ASP A 124 -16.37 21.34 24.31
N ARG A 125 -15.28 20.57 24.32
CA ARG A 125 -14.14 20.84 25.22
C ARG A 125 -13.40 22.15 24.91
N PHE A 126 -13.71 22.79 23.78
CA PHE A 126 -13.11 24.04 23.34
C PHE A 126 -13.99 25.27 23.59
N GLU A 127 -15.12 25.08 24.28
CA GLU A 127 -15.99 26.15 24.79
C GLU A 127 -16.39 27.16 23.70
N ALA A 128 -16.97 26.65 22.61
CA ALA A 128 -17.36 27.40 21.41
C ALA A 128 -16.20 28.22 20.80
N GLY A 129 -14.99 27.69 20.84
CA GLY A 129 -13.76 28.32 20.37
C GLY A 129 -13.18 29.34 21.35
N ALA A 130 -13.58 29.32 22.62
CA ALA A 130 -12.90 30.11 23.65
C ALA A 130 -11.50 29.55 23.98
N LYS A 131 -11.27 28.26 23.74
CA LYS A 131 -9.98 27.58 23.97
C LYS A 131 -9.48 26.93 22.67
N ALA A 132 -8.18 27.06 22.39
CA ALA A 132 -7.54 26.26 21.36
C ALA A 132 -7.30 24.82 21.85
N PRO A 133 -7.32 23.81 20.97
CA PRO A 133 -6.84 22.48 21.31
C PRO A 133 -5.37 22.50 21.72
N GLN A 134 -4.89 21.50 22.44
CA GLN A 134 -3.46 21.31 22.75
C GLN A 134 -3.10 19.86 22.46
N GLY A 135 -2.11 19.66 21.58
CA GLY A 135 -1.65 18.34 21.19
C GLY A 135 -0.64 17.76 22.17
N ILE A 136 -0.25 16.51 21.95
CA ILE A 136 0.66 15.78 22.83
C ILE A 136 2.05 16.44 22.92
N GLY A 137 2.46 17.22 21.91
CA GLY A 137 3.73 17.92 21.91
C GLY A 137 3.74 19.18 22.80
N SER A 138 2.60 19.84 22.98
CA SER A 138 2.46 21.01 23.84
C SER A 138 1.91 20.69 25.24
N SER A 139 1.07 19.66 25.37
CA SER A 139 0.45 19.24 26.62
C SER A 139 0.43 17.70 26.78
N PRO A 140 1.58 17.05 26.99
CA PRO A 140 1.65 15.58 27.07
C PRO A 140 0.81 14.98 28.20
N LYS A 141 0.61 15.72 29.30
CA LYS A 141 -0.18 15.26 30.46
C LYS A 141 -1.65 15.04 30.15
N ASP A 142 -2.20 15.74 29.16
CA ASP A 142 -3.59 15.58 28.74
C ASP A 142 -3.81 14.22 28.03
N PHE A 143 -2.72 13.51 27.73
CA PHE A 143 -2.70 12.20 27.08
C PHE A 143 -2.25 11.05 28.00
N ASP A 144 -2.00 11.32 29.30
CA ASP A 144 -1.54 10.30 30.27
C ASP A 144 -2.67 9.35 30.72
N ASP A 145 -3.93 9.82 30.72
CA ASP A 145 -5.10 9.04 31.12
C ASP A 145 -5.96 8.67 29.91
N ASP A 146 -5.80 7.44 29.42
CA ASP A 146 -6.56 6.89 28.30
C ASP A 146 -8.10 6.95 28.56
N ALA A 147 -8.56 6.92 29.81
CA ALA A 147 -9.99 7.00 30.13
C ALA A 147 -10.58 8.40 29.91
N ALA A 148 -9.74 9.44 29.88
CA ALA A 148 -10.15 10.82 29.61
C ALA A 148 -10.15 11.16 28.11
N LEU A 149 -9.58 10.30 27.26
CA LEU A 149 -9.46 10.52 25.84
C LEU A 149 -10.78 10.28 25.10
N SER A 150 -11.02 11.10 24.08
CA SER A 150 -12.13 10.95 23.14
C SER A 150 -11.79 11.60 21.81
N VAL A 151 -12.27 10.99 20.72
CA VAL A 151 -12.18 11.54 19.36
C VAL A 151 -13.07 12.77 19.26
N PHE A 152 -12.63 13.80 18.54
CA PHE A 152 -13.42 15.00 18.32
C PHE A 152 -14.74 14.69 17.62
N SER A 153 -15.82 15.19 18.20
CA SER A 153 -17.06 15.30 17.43
C SER A 153 -16.91 16.36 16.32
N VAL A 154 -17.79 16.35 15.31
CA VAL A 154 -17.81 17.42 14.30
C VAL A 154 -17.98 18.81 14.93
N ALA A 155 -18.75 18.92 16.02
CA ALA A 155 -18.88 20.19 16.75
C ALA A 155 -17.56 20.61 17.43
N GLU A 156 -16.79 19.67 17.96
CA GLU A 156 -15.47 19.95 18.52
C GLU A 156 -14.44 20.32 17.46
N ILE A 157 -14.50 19.74 16.26
CA ILE A 157 -13.66 20.15 15.11
C ILE A 157 -13.90 21.63 14.79
N GLU A 158 -15.17 22.03 14.66
CA GLU A 158 -15.58 23.43 14.42
C GLU A 158 -15.11 24.37 15.53
N SER A 159 -15.26 23.94 16.77
CA SER A 159 -14.87 24.72 17.95
C SER A 159 -13.35 24.86 18.08
N ALA A 160 -12.60 23.80 17.78
CA ALA A 160 -11.14 23.79 17.75
C ALA A 160 -10.61 24.78 16.70
N ILE A 161 -11.19 24.78 15.49
CA ILE A 161 -10.84 25.73 14.42
C ILE A 161 -11.01 27.18 14.89
N LYS A 162 -12.17 27.50 15.50
CA LYS A 162 -12.44 28.83 16.07
C LYS A 162 -11.44 29.18 17.19
N GLY A 163 -11.16 28.21 18.06
CA GLY A 163 -10.20 28.36 19.15
C GLY A 163 -8.78 28.70 18.66
N LEU A 164 -8.31 28.01 17.62
CA LEU A 164 -7.02 28.29 16.99
C LEU A 164 -6.96 29.68 16.38
N GLN A 165 -7.97 30.07 15.58
CA GLN A 165 -8.02 31.42 14.98
C GLN A 165 -8.05 32.53 16.02
N LYS A 166 -8.82 32.34 17.10
CA LYS A 166 -8.91 33.32 18.18
C LYS A 166 -7.61 33.44 18.96
N THR A 167 -6.90 32.33 19.16
CA THR A 167 -5.68 32.29 19.98
C THR A 167 -4.43 32.77 19.21
N TYR A 168 -4.42 32.56 17.89
CA TYR A 168 -3.28 32.84 17.01
C TYR A 168 -3.67 33.64 15.74
N PRO A 169 -4.38 34.78 15.86
CA PRO A 169 -5.02 35.46 14.72
C PRO A 169 -4.05 35.94 13.63
N ASP A 170 -2.78 36.16 13.96
CA ASP A 170 -1.75 36.61 13.02
C ASP A 170 -1.05 35.45 12.28
N LYS A 171 -1.28 34.20 12.71
CA LYS A 171 -0.59 33.01 12.22
C LYS A 171 -1.52 31.97 11.63
N ILE A 172 -2.84 32.06 11.84
CA ILE A 172 -3.80 31.14 11.24
C ILE A 172 -5.09 31.83 10.86
N ARG A 173 -5.59 31.50 9.68
CA ARG A 173 -6.91 31.91 9.19
C ARG A 173 -7.59 30.70 8.58
N PHE A 174 -8.84 30.45 8.98
CA PHE A 174 -9.73 29.59 8.23
C PHE A 174 -10.83 30.40 7.55
N GLU A 175 -11.23 29.90 6.40
CA GLU A 175 -12.36 30.37 5.61
C GLU A 175 -13.11 29.15 5.04
N PRO A 176 -14.39 29.30 4.68
CA PRO A 176 -15.09 28.26 3.93
C PRO A 176 -14.35 27.95 2.63
N ALA A 177 -14.24 26.66 2.31
CA ALA A 177 -13.76 26.21 1.02
C ALA A 177 -14.79 26.49 -0.09
N ALA A 178 -14.48 26.07 -1.32
CA ALA A 178 -15.25 26.42 -2.51
C ALA A 178 -16.73 26.01 -2.48
N ALA A 179 -17.10 24.96 -1.72
CA ALA A 179 -18.46 24.47 -1.65
C ALA A 179 -18.84 24.00 -0.24
N LYS A 180 -20.13 24.12 0.08
CA LYS A 180 -20.75 23.46 1.23
C LYS A 180 -21.04 22.00 0.91
N THR A 181 -21.02 21.14 1.92
CA THR A 181 -21.43 19.74 1.81
C THR A 181 -22.91 19.60 1.45
N HIS A 182 -23.34 18.38 1.13
CA HIS A 182 -24.74 18.15 0.77
C HIS A 182 -25.73 18.48 1.89
N GLU A 183 -25.37 18.21 3.15
CA GLU A 183 -26.18 18.54 4.32
C GLU A 183 -25.97 20.00 4.80
N GLY A 184 -25.22 20.81 4.04
CA GLY A 184 -25.08 22.25 4.24
C GLY A 184 -24.00 22.70 5.21
N ARG A 185 -23.11 21.80 5.65
CA ARG A 185 -21.96 22.14 6.50
C ARG A 185 -20.88 22.84 5.69
N ASP A 186 -20.13 23.71 6.36
CA ASP A 186 -18.92 24.28 5.80
C ASP A 186 -17.79 23.25 5.78
N ILE A 187 -16.98 23.30 4.73
CA ILE A 187 -15.67 22.64 4.68
C ILE A 187 -14.65 23.74 4.97
N HIS A 188 -13.84 23.57 6.01
CA HIS A 188 -12.94 24.62 6.47
C HIS A 188 -11.56 24.51 5.83
N TYR A 189 -11.20 25.50 5.03
CA TYR A 189 -9.85 25.68 4.49
C TYR A 189 -9.06 26.64 5.38
N GLY A 190 -7.88 26.21 5.82
CA GLY A 190 -6.97 26.98 6.64
C GLY A 190 -5.65 27.30 5.94
N VAL A 191 -5.10 28.46 6.26
CA VAL A 191 -3.69 28.82 6.00
C VAL A 191 -3.01 29.08 7.33
N VAL A 192 -1.92 28.37 7.60
CA VAL A 192 -1.12 28.43 8.83
C VAL A 192 0.29 28.93 8.49
N GLY A 193 0.77 29.93 9.23
CA GLY A 193 2.10 30.51 9.06
C GLY A 193 2.20 31.42 7.83
N GLY A 194 3.09 31.09 6.90
CA GLY A 194 3.33 31.83 5.66
C GLY A 194 2.08 31.90 4.77
N LYS A 195 1.89 33.04 4.11
CA LYS A 195 0.71 33.33 3.29
C LYS A 195 0.66 32.55 1.97
N ASP A 196 1.82 32.08 1.51
CA ASP A 196 2.01 31.31 0.28
C ASP A 196 2.42 29.89 0.69
N PRO A 197 1.49 29.05 1.18
CA PRO A 197 1.83 27.77 1.77
C PRO A 197 2.45 26.82 0.74
N ARG A 198 3.49 26.08 1.16
CA ARG A 198 4.20 25.10 0.34
C ARG A 198 3.65 23.68 0.46
N ALA A 199 3.03 23.38 1.59
CA ALA A 199 2.46 22.07 1.90
C ALA A 199 0.94 22.16 2.05
N PHE A 200 0.23 21.12 1.65
CA PHE A 200 -1.20 20.96 1.87
C PHE A 200 -1.49 19.65 2.62
N LEU A 201 -2.22 19.76 3.74
CA LEU A 201 -2.65 18.63 4.55
C LEU A 201 -4.17 18.46 4.48
N THR A 202 -4.63 17.23 4.24
CA THR A 202 -6.06 16.87 4.34
C THR A 202 -6.24 15.68 5.27
N SER A 203 -7.43 15.56 5.85
CA SER A 203 -7.85 14.33 6.50
C SER A 203 -9.37 14.20 6.54
N GLY A 204 -9.86 13.03 6.97
CA GLY A 204 -11.28 12.78 7.10
C GLY A 204 -12.00 12.78 5.75
N VAL A 205 -11.32 12.30 4.69
CA VAL A 205 -11.92 12.05 3.37
C VAL A 205 -12.91 10.88 3.49
N HIS A 206 -12.49 9.77 4.11
CA HIS A 206 -13.42 8.71 4.53
C HIS A 206 -13.88 8.92 5.97
N ALA A 207 -15.17 8.73 6.20
CA ALA A 207 -15.81 9.11 7.47
C ALA A 207 -15.46 8.19 8.66
N ARG A 208 -15.30 6.88 8.42
CA ARG A 208 -14.99 5.87 9.44
C ARG A 208 -13.58 5.94 10.01
N GLU A 209 -12.68 6.71 9.39
CA GLU A 209 -11.25 6.78 9.73
C GLU A 209 -11.03 7.74 10.91
N ARG A 210 -11.48 7.30 12.09
CA ARG A 210 -11.60 8.13 13.30
C ARG A 210 -10.23 8.62 13.79
N GLY A 211 -10.15 9.92 14.08
CA GLY A 211 -8.96 10.60 14.60
C GLY A 211 -8.15 11.38 13.57
N GLY A 212 -8.45 11.26 12.27
CA GLY A 212 -7.78 12.06 11.23
C GLY A 212 -7.81 13.57 11.51
N PRO A 213 -9.00 14.18 11.68
CA PRO A 213 -9.10 15.62 11.94
C PRO A 213 -8.41 16.05 13.24
N ASP A 214 -8.50 15.24 14.29
CA ASP A 214 -7.82 15.44 15.57
C ASP A 214 -6.30 15.56 15.37
N ASN A 215 -5.71 14.61 14.66
CA ASN A 215 -4.27 14.54 14.42
C ASN A 215 -3.75 15.82 13.74
N VAL A 216 -4.47 16.28 12.71
CA VAL A 216 -4.13 17.51 11.98
C VAL A 216 -4.25 18.75 12.87
N LEU A 217 -5.36 18.89 13.60
CA LEU A 217 -5.61 20.06 14.45
C LEU A 217 -4.68 20.12 15.65
N TYR A 218 -4.35 18.98 16.27
CA TYR A 218 -3.38 18.92 17.36
C TYR A 218 -1.97 19.32 16.90
N LEU A 219 -1.52 18.82 15.74
CA LEU A 219 -0.22 19.23 15.19
C LEU A 219 -0.17 20.74 14.91
N VAL A 220 -1.19 21.27 14.24
CA VAL A 220 -1.27 22.72 13.96
C VAL A 220 -1.22 23.53 15.25
N SER A 221 -1.94 23.07 16.29
CA SER A 221 -1.90 23.73 17.59
C SER A 221 -0.52 23.67 18.23
N ASP A 222 0.13 22.52 18.22
CA ASP A 222 1.46 22.32 18.79
C ASP A 222 2.51 23.23 18.13
N LEU A 223 2.49 23.34 16.79
CA LEU A 223 3.37 24.25 16.04
C LEU A 223 3.17 25.71 16.45
N LEU A 224 1.92 26.18 16.50
CA LEU A 224 1.58 27.55 16.86
C LEU A 224 1.91 27.87 18.32
N TRP A 225 1.63 26.92 19.21
CA TRP A 225 1.99 27.02 20.62
C TRP A 225 3.50 27.11 20.80
N ALA A 226 4.27 26.24 20.14
CA ALA A 226 5.73 26.19 20.25
C ALA A 226 6.40 27.49 19.76
N ASP A 227 5.94 28.05 18.64
CA ASP A 227 6.41 29.35 18.16
C ASP A 227 6.13 30.47 19.18
N LYS A 228 4.89 30.51 19.71
CA LYS A 228 4.46 31.51 20.70
C LYS A 228 5.22 31.40 22.02
N GLN A 229 5.49 30.19 22.50
CA GLN A 229 6.26 29.95 23.73
C GLN A 229 7.78 30.00 23.51
N ASN A 230 8.23 30.14 22.26
CA ASN A 230 9.65 30.12 21.89
C ASN A 230 10.37 28.86 22.40
N THR A 231 9.76 27.69 22.19
CA THR A 231 10.27 26.38 22.63
C THR A 231 10.18 25.34 21.52
N GLY A 232 10.94 24.26 21.65
CA GLY A 232 10.81 23.09 20.79
C GLY A 232 9.65 22.19 21.19
N LEU A 233 9.38 21.18 20.37
CA LEU A 233 8.38 20.14 20.60
C LEU A 233 9.06 18.79 20.84
N THR A 234 8.46 17.95 21.68
CA THR A 234 8.93 16.58 21.94
C THR A 234 7.80 15.59 21.75
N TYR A 235 8.03 14.56 20.96
CA TYR A 235 7.11 13.47 20.67
C TYR A 235 7.83 12.15 20.92
N GLY A 236 7.60 11.55 22.09
CA GLY A 236 8.35 10.37 22.52
C GLY A 236 9.86 10.65 22.48
N ASN A 237 10.61 9.86 21.71
CA ASN A 237 12.06 10.03 21.56
C ASN A 237 12.47 11.06 20.49
N LYS A 238 11.52 11.65 19.77
CA LYS A 238 11.79 12.67 18.76
C LYS A 238 11.68 14.07 19.36
N LYS A 239 12.63 14.94 19.01
CA LYS A 239 12.66 16.34 19.41
C LYS A 239 12.80 17.22 18.18
N TYR A 240 12.06 18.31 18.16
CA TYR A 240 12.09 19.31 17.09
C TYR A 240 12.37 20.67 17.72
N ASP A 241 13.43 21.33 17.27
CA ASP A 241 13.82 22.63 17.79
C ASP A 241 12.86 23.73 17.33
N VAL A 242 12.79 24.83 18.08
CA VAL A 242 11.96 25.99 17.72
C VAL A 242 12.32 26.56 16.34
N SER A 243 13.57 26.41 15.88
CA SER A 243 14.00 26.80 14.54
C SER A 243 13.33 25.95 13.46
N GLN A 244 13.16 24.65 13.67
CA GLN A 244 12.45 23.74 12.78
C GLN A 244 10.96 24.06 12.74
N VAL A 245 10.35 24.34 13.91
CA VAL A 245 8.96 24.81 14.00
C VAL A 245 8.75 26.09 13.18
N ARG A 246 9.64 27.07 13.34
CA ARG A 246 9.59 28.33 12.59
C ARG A 246 9.83 28.12 11.10
N GLN A 247 10.75 27.24 10.72
CA GLN A 247 10.98 26.90 9.32
C GLN A 247 9.71 26.35 8.65
N ILE A 248 8.98 25.46 9.34
CA ILE A 248 7.69 24.94 8.88
C ILE A 248 6.67 26.08 8.74
N LEU A 249 6.51 26.89 9.79
CA LEU A 249 5.55 27.99 9.77
C LEU A 249 5.88 29.03 8.71
N ASP A 250 7.15 29.36 8.48
CA ASP A 250 7.57 30.31 7.45
C ASP A 250 7.28 29.79 6.04
N ALA A 251 7.44 28.48 5.81
CA ALA A 251 7.08 27.82 4.55
C ALA A 251 5.55 27.77 4.30
N GLY A 252 4.77 27.83 5.37
CA GLY A 252 3.31 27.89 5.34
C GLY A 252 2.63 26.55 5.03
N ILE A 253 1.47 26.35 5.64
CA ILE A 253 0.66 25.13 5.53
C ILE A 253 -0.76 25.50 5.09
N ALA A 254 -1.20 24.93 3.97
CA ALA A 254 -2.61 24.85 3.63
C ALA A 254 -3.19 23.62 4.35
N VAL A 255 -4.43 23.71 4.84
CA VAL A 255 -5.04 22.60 5.58
C VAL A 255 -6.55 22.54 5.38
N ILE A 256 -7.09 21.34 5.16
CA ILE A 256 -8.53 21.04 5.34
C ILE A 256 -8.61 19.89 6.36
N PRO A 257 -8.86 20.19 7.66
CA PRO A 257 -8.81 19.17 8.70
C PRO A 257 -9.90 18.11 8.54
N ALA A 258 -11.11 18.49 8.13
CA ALA A 258 -12.22 17.57 7.92
C ALA A 258 -12.83 17.81 6.54
N VAL A 259 -12.46 16.94 5.59
CA VAL A 259 -12.96 17.02 4.21
C VAL A 259 -14.44 16.63 4.11
N ASN A 260 -14.86 15.60 4.85
CA ASN A 260 -16.20 15.02 4.81
C ASN A 260 -16.96 15.15 6.14
N PRO A 261 -17.28 16.38 6.61
CA PRO A 261 -17.90 16.57 7.93
C PRO A 261 -19.30 15.93 8.02
N ASP A 262 -20.05 15.83 6.92
CA ASP A 262 -21.34 15.14 6.90
C ASP A 262 -21.19 13.64 7.13
N GLY A 263 -20.26 13.00 6.41
CA GLY A 263 -19.96 11.59 6.56
C GLY A 263 -19.44 11.29 7.98
N ILE A 264 -18.50 12.09 8.48
CA ILE A 264 -17.94 11.93 9.83
C ILE A 264 -19.06 12.00 10.88
N ASN A 265 -19.93 13.01 10.80
CA ASN A 265 -21.08 13.12 11.70
C ASN A 265 -21.99 11.89 11.61
N HIS A 266 -22.25 11.39 10.41
CA HIS A 266 -23.07 10.20 10.21
C HIS A 266 -22.42 8.95 10.85
N ASP A 267 -21.14 8.72 10.62
CA ASP A 267 -20.41 7.61 11.24
C ASP A 267 -20.43 7.68 12.77
N GLN A 268 -20.11 8.85 13.32
CA GLN A 268 -20.04 9.07 14.77
C GLN A 268 -21.39 8.93 15.48
N THR A 269 -22.50 9.25 14.80
CA THR A 269 -23.85 9.20 15.39
C THR A 269 -24.54 7.86 15.21
N THR A 270 -24.12 7.06 14.23
CA THR A 270 -24.76 5.77 13.89
C THR A 270 -23.89 4.55 14.17
N ASP A 271 -22.59 4.76 14.37
CA ASP A 271 -21.57 3.72 14.47
C ASP A 271 -21.63 2.71 13.32
N SER A 272 -22.01 3.15 12.12
CA SER A 272 -22.23 2.29 10.95
C SER A 272 -20.94 1.86 10.25
N CYS A 273 -19.79 2.42 10.61
CA CYS A 273 -18.55 2.33 9.86
C CYS A 273 -18.69 2.92 8.45
N TRP A 274 -19.31 4.09 8.36
CA TRP A 274 -19.63 4.78 7.11
C TRP A 274 -18.36 5.30 6.43
N ARG A 275 -18.19 5.03 5.13
CA ARG A 275 -17.02 5.47 4.36
C ARG A 275 -17.25 6.77 3.59
N LYS A 276 -18.36 6.84 2.84
CA LYS A 276 -18.62 7.82 1.78
C LYS A 276 -19.03 9.22 2.29
N ASN A 277 -19.29 10.16 1.38
CA ASN A 277 -20.03 11.38 1.73
C ASN A 277 -21.53 11.11 1.92
N ARG A 278 -22.35 12.15 2.06
CA ARG A 278 -23.80 12.05 2.35
C ARG A 278 -24.73 12.51 1.21
N ARG A 279 -24.22 12.57 -0.03
CA ARG A 279 -25.05 12.95 -1.17
C ARG A 279 -26.12 11.87 -1.48
N PRO A 280 -27.43 12.18 -1.44
CA PRO A 280 -28.48 11.27 -1.84
C PRO A 280 -28.47 11.09 -3.36
N MET A 281 -28.71 9.85 -3.80
CA MET A 281 -28.79 9.46 -5.20
C MET A 281 -30.21 9.01 -5.54
N GLN A 282 -30.54 9.05 -6.83
CA GLN A 282 -31.78 8.47 -7.33
C GLN A 282 -31.82 6.96 -6.99
N GLY A 283 -32.95 6.46 -6.52
CA GLY A 283 -33.10 5.07 -6.09
C GLY A 283 -32.74 4.79 -4.63
N GLY A 284 -32.40 5.82 -3.84
CA GLY A 284 -32.27 5.73 -2.38
C GLY A 284 -30.86 5.40 -1.87
N SER A 285 -29.90 5.12 -2.76
CA SER A 285 -28.49 5.03 -2.38
C SER A 285 -27.96 6.38 -1.91
N ILE A 286 -26.98 6.37 -1.01
CA ILE A 286 -26.38 7.59 -0.45
C ILE A 286 -24.87 7.48 -0.53
N GLY A 287 -24.24 8.58 -0.92
CA GLY A 287 -22.81 8.79 -0.80
C GLY A 287 -22.01 8.40 -2.03
N VAL A 288 -20.94 9.17 -2.24
CA VAL A 288 -19.85 8.93 -3.20
C VAL A 288 -18.56 8.76 -2.41
N ASP A 289 -17.70 7.86 -2.88
CA ASP A 289 -16.33 7.75 -2.38
C ASP A 289 -15.52 8.95 -2.90
N ILE A 290 -15.18 9.87 -1.99
CA ILE A 290 -14.47 11.10 -2.34
C ILE A 290 -13.08 10.78 -2.92
N ASN A 291 -12.39 9.76 -2.39
CA ASN A 291 -11.08 9.32 -2.88
C ASN A 291 -11.18 8.43 -4.13
N ARG A 292 -12.34 8.40 -4.80
CA ARG A 292 -12.50 7.91 -6.18
C ARG A 292 -13.05 8.99 -7.11
N ASN A 293 -13.36 10.18 -6.59
CA ASN A 293 -14.09 11.21 -7.30
C ASN A 293 -13.19 12.25 -7.99
N PHE A 294 -11.87 12.24 -7.81
CA PHE A 294 -10.99 13.23 -8.43
C PHE A 294 -10.86 13.09 -9.96
N ASN A 295 -10.41 14.15 -10.65
CA ASN A 295 -10.29 14.20 -12.11
C ASN A 295 -8.98 13.60 -12.65
N ILE A 296 -8.59 12.46 -12.12
CA ILE A 296 -7.43 11.71 -12.59
C ILE A 296 -7.81 10.26 -12.84
N PHE A 297 -7.32 9.69 -13.94
CA PHE A 297 -7.53 8.28 -14.29
C PHE A 297 -9.01 7.86 -14.32
N ARG A 298 -9.90 8.77 -14.73
CA ARG A 298 -11.36 8.53 -14.75
C ARG A 298 -11.84 7.75 -15.98
N GLU A 299 -11.01 7.67 -17.00
CA GLU A 299 -11.35 7.07 -18.27
C GLU A 299 -11.00 5.58 -18.27
N GLN A 300 -12.02 4.71 -18.43
CA GLN A 300 -11.83 3.25 -18.49
C GLN A 300 -10.87 2.82 -19.60
N ARG A 301 -10.70 3.64 -20.66
CA ARG A 301 -9.73 3.39 -21.75
C ARG A 301 -8.29 3.23 -21.25
N LEU A 302 -7.95 3.79 -20.09
CA LEU A 302 -6.57 3.83 -19.59
C LEU A 302 -6.11 2.49 -19.04
N PHE A 303 -7.04 1.63 -18.63
CA PHE A 303 -6.77 0.45 -17.83
C PHE A 303 -6.86 -0.83 -18.64
N SER A 304 -5.99 -1.77 -18.30
CA SER A 304 -6.07 -3.12 -18.81
C SER A 304 -7.39 -3.79 -18.43
N PRO A 305 -7.99 -4.63 -19.30
CA PRO A 305 -9.13 -5.46 -18.94
C PRO A 305 -8.82 -6.45 -17.78
N GLN A 306 -7.54 -6.68 -17.46
CA GLN A 306 -7.10 -7.51 -16.34
C GLN A 306 -6.93 -6.71 -15.03
N ALA A 307 -7.00 -5.37 -15.09
CA ALA A 307 -6.81 -4.53 -13.92
C ALA A 307 -7.92 -4.75 -12.89
N LYS A 308 -7.53 -4.96 -11.64
CA LYS A 308 -8.45 -5.09 -10.50
C LYS A 308 -8.66 -3.74 -9.84
N LEU A 309 -9.42 -2.88 -10.52
CA LEU A 309 -9.60 -1.50 -10.10
C LEU A 309 -10.44 -1.41 -8.84
N SER A 310 -9.94 -0.66 -7.87
CA SER A 310 -10.70 -0.25 -6.70
C SER A 310 -11.68 0.86 -7.10
N GLN A 311 -12.82 0.51 -7.70
CA GLN A 311 -13.83 1.47 -8.16
C GLN A 311 -15.17 0.78 -8.42
N SER A 312 -16.27 1.55 -8.35
CA SER A 312 -17.59 1.06 -8.74
C SER A 312 -18.44 2.13 -9.44
N ALA A 313 -19.22 1.71 -10.44
CA ALA A 313 -20.29 2.50 -11.03
C ALA A 313 -21.66 2.29 -10.34
N ASP A 314 -21.76 1.31 -9.45
CA ASP A 314 -22.96 1.06 -8.64
C ASP A 314 -22.97 1.97 -7.40
N PRO A 315 -23.95 2.88 -7.25
CA PRO A 315 -24.06 3.78 -6.10
C PRO A 315 -24.27 3.09 -4.75
N LYS A 316 -24.58 1.79 -4.73
CA LYS A 316 -24.70 0.99 -3.50
C LYS A 316 -23.36 0.60 -2.91
N LEU A 317 -22.31 0.53 -3.72
CA LEU A 317 -20.99 0.08 -3.27
C LEU A 317 -20.19 1.22 -2.62
N ASP A 318 -19.30 0.85 -1.71
CA ASP A 318 -18.47 1.76 -0.93
C ASP A 318 -17.38 2.46 -1.76
N SER A 319 -17.00 1.87 -2.90
CA SER A 319 -16.07 2.43 -3.87
C SER A 319 -16.76 3.20 -5.01
N TYR A 320 -18.03 3.60 -4.83
CA TYR A 320 -18.79 4.30 -5.86
C TYR A 320 -18.13 5.61 -6.25
N ILE A 321 -17.76 5.73 -7.53
CA ILE A 321 -16.93 6.82 -8.05
C ILE A 321 -17.67 8.14 -8.23
N GLY A 322 -19.00 8.15 -8.09
CA GLY A 322 -19.83 9.32 -8.36
C GLY A 322 -20.17 9.51 -9.84
N PRO A 323 -21.15 10.38 -10.14
CA PRO A 323 -21.71 10.53 -11.50
C PRO A 323 -20.71 11.11 -12.51
N GLN A 324 -19.76 11.93 -12.06
CA GLN A 324 -18.71 12.52 -12.89
C GLN A 324 -17.52 12.91 -12.01
N PRO A 325 -16.34 13.17 -12.58
CA PRO A 325 -15.22 13.67 -11.80
C PRO A 325 -15.55 14.99 -11.10
N VAL A 326 -15.07 15.15 -9.88
CA VAL A 326 -15.22 16.35 -9.04
C VAL A 326 -16.70 16.77 -8.88
N SER A 327 -17.60 15.77 -8.84
CA SER A 327 -19.03 15.96 -8.66
C SER A 327 -19.42 16.33 -7.24
N GLU A 328 -18.56 16.04 -6.27
CA GLU A 328 -18.82 16.25 -4.85
C GLU A 328 -18.24 17.58 -4.35
N ALA A 329 -18.87 18.17 -3.33
CA ALA A 329 -18.40 19.43 -2.76
C ALA A 329 -17.03 19.28 -2.10
N GLU A 330 -16.81 18.11 -1.52
CA GLU A 330 -15.59 17.70 -0.84
C GLU A 330 -14.41 17.59 -1.82
N SER A 331 -14.58 16.88 -2.94
CA SER A 331 -13.54 16.80 -3.98
C SER A 331 -13.28 18.14 -4.65
N ARG A 332 -14.34 18.94 -4.95
CA ARG A 332 -14.18 20.31 -5.46
C ARG A 332 -13.34 21.20 -4.56
N SER A 333 -13.53 21.09 -3.25
CA SER A 333 -12.82 21.91 -2.27
C SER A 333 -11.32 21.62 -2.25
N ILE A 334 -10.92 20.36 -2.45
CA ILE A 334 -9.51 19.97 -2.57
C ILE A 334 -8.94 20.42 -3.93
N THR A 335 -9.65 20.14 -5.03
CA THR A 335 -9.21 20.55 -6.38
C THR A 335 -9.02 22.06 -6.49
N ASP A 336 -9.93 22.86 -5.91
CA ASP A 336 -9.80 24.33 -5.86
C ASP A 336 -8.48 24.77 -5.21
N VAL A 337 -8.05 24.11 -4.13
CA VAL A 337 -6.78 24.43 -3.46
C VAL A 337 -5.58 24.15 -4.36
N PHE A 338 -5.54 23.00 -5.04
CA PHE A 338 -4.49 22.69 -6.03
C PHE A 338 -4.45 23.71 -7.17
N GLU A 339 -5.61 24.25 -7.55
CA GLU A 339 -5.71 25.23 -8.61
C GLU A 339 -5.31 26.64 -8.19
N ARG A 340 -5.76 27.12 -7.03
CA ARG A 340 -5.57 28.52 -6.63
C ARG A 340 -4.26 28.79 -5.90
N VAL A 341 -3.73 27.82 -5.14
CA VAL A 341 -2.54 28.03 -4.31
C VAL A 341 -1.28 27.72 -5.11
N LYS A 342 -0.71 28.75 -5.73
CA LYS A 342 0.38 28.56 -6.69
C LYS A 342 1.72 28.19 -6.06
N SER A 343 1.88 28.35 -4.76
CA SER A 343 3.10 28.00 -4.02
C SER A 343 3.18 26.52 -3.61
N LEU A 344 2.09 25.76 -3.75
CA LEU A 344 2.08 24.36 -3.33
C LEU A 344 3.10 23.52 -4.10
N SER A 345 3.77 22.65 -3.35
CA SER A 345 4.81 21.75 -3.83
C SER A 345 4.66 20.33 -3.27
N TRP A 346 3.93 20.18 -2.16
CA TRP A 346 3.67 18.91 -1.49
C TRP A 346 2.23 18.83 -0.99
N TYR A 347 1.64 17.63 -1.11
CA TYR A 347 0.32 17.27 -0.62
C TYR A 347 0.41 15.97 0.20
N LEU A 348 -0.25 15.95 1.36
CA LEU A 348 -0.37 14.75 2.21
C LEU A 348 -1.84 14.53 2.53
N ASP A 349 -2.37 13.38 2.12
CA ASP A 349 -3.71 12.93 2.47
C ASP A 349 -3.66 11.90 3.59
N LEU A 350 -4.23 12.24 4.75
CA LEU A 350 -4.19 11.41 5.95
C LEU A 350 -5.41 10.49 6.01
N HIS A 351 -5.13 9.18 5.98
CA HIS A 351 -6.07 8.06 5.96
C HIS A 351 -5.79 7.04 7.06
N SER A 352 -6.67 6.06 7.27
CA SER A 352 -6.39 4.89 8.11
C SER A 352 -7.12 3.65 7.56
N ALA A 353 -6.69 2.41 7.80
CA ALA A 353 -5.65 2.00 8.75
C ALA A 353 -4.70 0.92 8.21
N LEU A 354 -3.42 1.26 8.04
CA LEU A 354 -2.37 0.33 7.58
C LEU A 354 -0.96 0.53 8.16
N GLY A 355 -0.65 1.63 8.82
CA GLY A 355 0.74 1.93 9.15
C GLY A 355 1.63 2.08 7.92
N GLN A 356 1.17 2.79 6.89
CA GLN A 356 1.94 2.99 5.66
C GLN A 356 1.99 4.44 5.24
N VAL A 357 3.17 4.88 4.80
CA VAL A 357 3.32 6.13 4.04
C VAL A 357 3.50 5.75 2.58
N LEU A 358 2.47 6.03 1.79
CA LEU A 358 2.35 5.63 0.41
C LEU A 358 2.75 6.78 -0.50
N TYR A 359 3.56 6.47 -1.50
CA TYR A 359 3.94 7.40 -2.56
C TYR A 359 3.39 6.93 -3.91
N SER A 360 3.29 7.85 -4.85
CA SER A 360 2.63 7.61 -6.13
C SER A 360 3.45 6.75 -7.09
N TRP A 361 2.82 6.08 -8.05
CA TRP A 361 1.41 6.20 -8.47
C TRP A 361 0.48 5.19 -7.79
N GLY A 362 -0.80 5.57 -7.65
CA GLY A 362 -1.87 4.68 -7.22
C GLY A 362 -2.44 3.81 -8.34
N THR A 363 -2.09 4.07 -9.60
CA THR A 363 -2.59 3.32 -10.76
C THR A 363 -1.65 2.25 -11.28
N ASP A 364 -0.35 2.46 -11.15
CA ASP A 364 0.66 1.52 -11.62
C ASP A 364 2.00 1.73 -10.89
N GLU A 365 2.95 0.81 -11.08
CA GLU A 365 4.32 1.00 -10.62
C GLU A 365 4.95 2.19 -11.33
N ALA A 366 5.70 3.01 -10.61
CA ALA A 366 6.39 4.15 -11.20
C ALA A 366 7.65 3.71 -11.97
N GLN A 367 7.99 4.44 -13.04
CA GLN A 367 9.29 4.33 -13.72
C GLN A 367 9.83 5.70 -14.10
N VAL A 368 11.15 5.80 -14.29
CA VAL A 368 11.87 7.07 -14.50
C VAL A 368 12.66 7.14 -15.80
N GLU A 369 12.62 6.08 -16.62
CA GLU A 369 13.46 5.89 -17.80
C GLU A 369 12.80 6.36 -19.11
N ASP A 370 11.52 6.01 -19.31
CA ASP A 370 10.78 6.30 -20.54
C ASP A 370 9.70 7.36 -20.31
N PRO A 371 9.95 8.65 -20.60
CA PRO A 371 8.97 9.71 -20.43
C PRO A 371 7.74 9.56 -21.34
N THR A 372 7.77 8.70 -22.36
CA THR A 372 6.61 8.47 -23.23
C THR A 372 5.57 7.54 -22.63
N MET A 373 5.96 6.70 -21.66
CA MET A 373 5.10 5.73 -20.98
C MET A 373 4.31 6.42 -19.85
N ASN A 374 3.31 7.21 -20.25
CA ASN A 374 2.50 8.03 -19.36
C ASN A 374 1.02 8.07 -19.75
N PHE A 375 0.15 8.49 -18.84
CA PHE A 375 -1.31 8.55 -18.98
C PHE A 375 -1.86 9.55 -20.00
N ALA A 376 -1.07 10.54 -20.41
CA ALA A 376 -1.45 11.44 -21.49
C ALA A 376 -1.22 10.80 -22.87
N ASN A 377 -0.34 9.80 -22.96
CA ASN A 377 -0.02 9.12 -24.22
C ASN A 377 -0.97 7.96 -24.51
N LYS A 378 -1.87 8.18 -25.47
CA LYS A 378 -2.88 7.19 -25.91
C LYS A 378 -2.30 5.88 -26.46
N ALA A 379 -1.01 5.84 -26.83
CA ALA A 379 -0.35 4.59 -27.23
C ALA A 379 -0.32 3.55 -26.09
N PHE A 380 -0.46 4.00 -24.85
CA PHE A 380 -0.47 3.19 -23.64
C PHE A 380 -1.87 3.04 -23.02
N ASP A 381 -2.93 3.33 -23.77
CA ASP A 381 -4.29 3.00 -23.37
C ASP A 381 -4.44 1.47 -23.24
N GLY A 382 -5.22 1.03 -22.26
CA GLY A 382 -5.48 -0.39 -22.03
C GLY A 382 -4.36 -1.16 -21.35
N GLN A 383 -3.35 -0.49 -20.76
CA GLN A 383 -2.19 -1.17 -20.16
C GLN A 383 -2.09 -1.01 -18.64
N ARG A 384 -2.69 0.02 -18.03
CA ARG A 384 -2.52 0.30 -16.59
C ARG A 384 -3.21 -0.70 -15.68
N GLY A 385 -2.68 -0.83 -14.47
CA GLY A 385 -3.33 -1.46 -13.32
C GLY A 385 -3.05 -2.95 -13.17
N VAL A 386 -1.98 -3.46 -13.80
CA VAL A 386 -1.53 -4.84 -13.67
C VAL A 386 -0.13 -4.87 -13.08
N PRO A 387 0.01 -5.07 -11.76
CA PRO A 387 1.31 -5.04 -11.10
C PRO A 387 2.32 -6.02 -11.70
N GLY A 388 3.53 -5.54 -11.95
CA GLY A 388 4.65 -6.34 -12.46
C GLY A 388 4.56 -6.71 -13.94
N ASP A 389 3.68 -6.05 -14.71
CA ASP A 389 3.63 -6.20 -16.16
C ASP A 389 4.68 -5.31 -16.86
N ALA A 390 4.56 -5.15 -18.18
CA ALA A 390 5.50 -4.36 -18.96
C ALA A 390 5.26 -2.85 -18.85
N TYR A 391 4.04 -2.42 -18.53
CA TYR A 391 3.69 -1.01 -18.41
C TYR A 391 4.03 -0.51 -17.01
N LYS A 392 4.56 0.71 -16.92
CA LYS A 392 4.85 1.42 -15.68
C LYS A 392 4.62 2.91 -15.91
N GLU A 393 4.07 3.61 -14.95
CA GLU A 393 3.70 5.02 -15.11
C GLU A 393 4.92 5.93 -14.91
N TYR A 394 5.19 6.79 -15.89
CA TYR A 394 6.33 7.70 -15.81
C TYR A 394 6.21 8.69 -14.64
N MET A 395 7.33 8.87 -13.95
CA MET A 395 7.54 9.96 -13.01
C MET A 395 8.94 10.55 -13.25
N GLU A 396 9.11 11.86 -13.05
CA GLU A 396 10.44 12.44 -13.16
C GLU A 396 11.38 11.86 -12.07
N PRO A 397 12.66 11.56 -12.38
CA PRO A 397 13.56 10.89 -11.45
C PRO A 397 13.67 11.57 -10.07
N ASP A 398 13.75 12.89 -10.06
CA ASP A 398 13.85 13.69 -8.83
C ASP A 398 12.57 13.63 -8.00
N ASP A 399 11.40 13.59 -8.65
CA ASP A 399 10.12 13.55 -7.96
C ASP A 399 9.89 12.15 -7.34
N PHE A 400 10.20 11.08 -8.08
CA PHE A 400 10.14 9.71 -7.56
C PHE A 400 11.09 9.51 -6.38
N ALA A 401 12.35 9.94 -6.52
CA ALA A 401 13.33 9.84 -5.45
C ALA A 401 12.91 10.67 -4.22
N ALA A 402 12.39 11.87 -4.42
CA ALA A 402 11.93 12.73 -3.33
C ALA A 402 10.76 12.11 -2.56
N GLN A 403 9.72 11.62 -3.26
CA GLN A 403 8.55 11.01 -2.63
C GLN A 403 8.92 9.74 -1.86
N LYS A 404 9.72 8.86 -2.45
CA LYS A 404 10.20 7.64 -1.77
C LYS A 404 11.02 7.98 -0.52
N ALA A 405 11.99 8.89 -0.65
CA ALA A 405 12.88 9.24 0.46
C ALA A 405 12.12 9.86 1.65
N ILE A 406 11.15 10.76 1.38
CA ILE A 406 10.36 11.33 2.48
C ILE A 406 9.42 10.30 3.11
N ALA A 407 8.81 9.41 2.32
CA ALA A 407 7.96 8.35 2.87
C ALA A 407 8.74 7.41 3.81
N GLU A 408 9.94 7.00 3.39
CA GLU A 408 10.86 6.19 4.22
C GLU A 408 11.28 6.96 5.48
N SER A 409 11.64 8.24 5.35
CA SER A 409 12.02 9.09 6.49
C SER A 409 10.90 9.25 7.51
N MET A 410 9.67 9.50 7.06
CA MET A 410 8.48 9.55 7.91
C MET A 410 8.28 8.24 8.67
N ALA A 411 8.31 7.09 7.97
CA ALA A 411 8.13 5.78 8.58
C ALA A 411 9.21 5.49 9.64
N THR A 412 10.49 5.76 9.33
CA THR A 412 11.60 5.64 10.28
C THR A 412 11.41 6.54 11.50
N ALA A 413 11.02 7.79 11.29
CA ALA A 413 10.84 8.75 12.38
C ALA A 413 9.73 8.35 13.34
N MET A 414 8.57 7.92 12.82
CA MET A 414 7.44 7.46 13.62
C MET A 414 7.80 6.22 14.44
N ASN A 415 8.42 5.23 13.80
CA ASN A 415 8.92 4.03 14.46
C ASN A 415 9.92 4.37 15.57
N GLY A 416 10.84 5.31 15.32
CA GLY A 416 11.81 5.77 16.32
C GLY A 416 11.19 6.52 17.51
N ALA A 417 10.13 7.31 17.27
CA ALA A 417 9.48 8.10 18.31
C ALA A 417 8.88 7.24 19.42
N ALA A 418 8.26 6.12 19.06
CA ALA A 418 7.60 5.21 19.99
C ALA A 418 8.32 3.86 20.17
N GLN A 419 9.50 3.68 19.57
CA GLN A 419 10.25 2.42 19.54
C GLN A 419 9.41 1.24 19.03
N THR A 420 8.73 1.44 17.92
CA THR A 420 7.87 0.44 17.28
C THR A 420 8.37 0.07 15.87
N LYS A 421 7.80 -0.98 15.28
CA LYS A 421 7.97 -1.34 13.86
C LYS A 421 6.63 -1.29 13.11
N ARG A 422 5.83 -0.26 13.42
CA ARG A 422 4.43 -0.14 12.97
C ARG A 422 4.30 0.46 11.57
N TYR A 423 5.28 1.25 11.14
CA TYR A 423 5.20 2.03 9.91
C TYR A 423 6.19 1.57 8.85
N SER A 424 5.75 1.56 7.60
CA SER A 424 6.58 1.30 6.42
C SER A 424 6.25 2.27 5.29
N ALA A 425 7.12 2.34 4.27
CA ALA A 425 6.88 3.10 3.05
C ALA A 425 6.68 2.15 1.87
N ALA A 426 5.76 2.49 0.96
CA ALA A 426 5.48 1.66 -0.22
C ALA A 426 4.88 2.49 -1.36
N GLU A 427 4.97 2.00 -2.59
CA GLU A 427 4.21 2.56 -3.71
C GLU A 427 2.71 2.28 -3.51
N THR A 428 1.86 3.24 -3.85
CA THR A 428 0.41 3.15 -3.64
C THR A 428 -0.22 1.99 -4.40
N ILE A 429 0.32 1.64 -5.58
CA ILE A 429 -0.11 0.47 -6.36
C ILE A 429 0.00 -0.87 -5.60
N THR A 430 0.85 -0.96 -4.57
CA THR A 430 0.95 -2.18 -3.73
C THR A 430 -0.34 -2.48 -2.98
N LEU A 431 -1.23 -1.50 -2.84
CA LEU A 431 -2.58 -1.69 -2.34
C LEU A 431 -3.47 -2.35 -3.39
N SER A 432 -4.06 -1.55 -4.28
CA SER A 432 -4.89 -1.93 -5.41
C SER A 432 -4.96 -0.73 -6.34
N PRO A 433 -4.91 -0.92 -7.67
CA PRO A 433 -4.97 0.20 -8.61
C PRO A 433 -6.28 0.98 -8.40
N ALA A 434 -6.17 2.27 -8.11
CA ALA A 434 -7.30 3.13 -7.79
C ALA A 434 -7.48 4.23 -8.85
N MET A 435 -8.74 4.54 -9.17
CA MET A 435 -9.11 5.68 -10.02
C MET A 435 -9.43 6.89 -9.16
N GLY A 436 -9.19 8.11 -9.66
CA GLY A 436 -9.65 9.34 -9.03
C GLY A 436 -9.19 9.51 -7.58
N SER A 437 -7.91 9.21 -7.31
CA SER A 437 -7.26 9.25 -6.00
C SER A 437 -6.53 10.59 -5.73
N SER A 438 -5.82 10.66 -4.59
CA SER A 438 -4.90 11.74 -4.21
C SER A 438 -3.81 12.06 -5.25
N ASP A 439 -3.57 11.18 -6.23
CA ASP A 439 -2.67 11.44 -7.37
C ASP A 439 -3.08 12.68 -8.20
N GLU A 440 -4.32 13.15 -8.05
CA GLU A 440 -4.83 14.37 -8.67
C GLU A 440 -3.94 15.60 -8.42
N ALA A 441 -3.26 15.68 -7.27
CA ALA A 441 -2.33 16.77 -6.98
C ALA A 441 -1.23 16.90 -8.05
N MET A 442 -0.78 15.78 -8.62
CA MET A 442 0.27 15.73 -9.65
C MET A 442 -0.29 15.80 -11.07
N SER A 443 -1.59 15.57 -11.27
CA SER A 443 -2.20 15.30 -12.58
C SER A 443 -1.90 16.38 -13.59
N ARG A 444 -2.07 17.65 -13.21
CA ARG A 444 -1.90 18.79 -14.11
C ARG A 444 -0.46 18.93 -14.63
N TYR A 445 0.53 18.70 -13.77
CA TYR A 445 1.94 18.79 -14.14
C TYR A 445 2.35 17.66 -15.09
N TYR A 446 1.97 16.42 -14.78
CA TYR A 446 2.29 15.25 -15.59
C TYR A 446 1.46 15.16 -16.88
N ASN A 447 0.25 15.73 -16.90
CA ASN A 447 -0.55 15.93 -18.11
C ASN A 447 -0.04 17.09 -18.99
N GLY A 448 1.05 17.76 -18.60
CA GLY A 448 1.67 18.82 -19.40
C GLY A 448 0.93 20.15 -19.41
N THR A 449 0.05 20.41 -18.44
CA THR A 449 -0.66 21.69 -18.35
C THR A 449 0.32 22.84 -18.10
N CYS A 450 0.40 23.78 -19.03
CA CYS A 450 1.30 24.92 -18.93
C CYS A 450 1.02 25.76 -17.67
N GLY A 451 2.08 26.13 -16.95
CA GLY A 451 1.95 26.90 -15.70
C GLY A 451 1.43 26.08 -14.51
N ALA A 452 1.21 24.77 -14.65
CA ALA A 452 0.87 23.93 -13.50
C ALA A 452 2.07 23.74 -12.60
N ASN A 453 1.84 23.81 -11.28
CA ASN A 453 2.86 23.50 -10.29
C ASN A 453 3.07 21.98 -10.21
N ARG A 454 4.31 21.58 -9.95
CA ARG A 454 4.63 20.22 -9.51
C ARG A 454 4.28 20.10 -8.03
N ILE A 455 3.24 19.36 -7.71
CA ILE A 455 2.83 19.05 -6.34
C ILE A 455 3.03 17.55 -6.12
N ASN A 456 4.08 17.18 -5.38
CA ASN A 456 4.29 15.77 -4.99
C ASN A 456 3.22 15.35 -3.99
N ALA A 457 2.70 14.14 -4.12
CA ALA A 457 1.60 13.64 -3.30
C ALA A 457 2.03 12.42 -2.50
N LEU A 458 1.59 12.36 -1.24
CA LEU A 458 1.69 11.17 -0.40
C LEU A 458 0.32 10.87 0.20
N THR A 459 0.04 9.59 0.40
CA THR A 459 -1.07 9.12 1.22
C THR A 459 -0.50 8.54 2.50
N PHE A 460 -0.98 8.94 3.67
CA PHE A 460 -0.49 8.43 4.95
C PHE A 460 -1.60 7.69 5.68
N GLU A 461 -1.50 6.36 5.65
CA GLU A 461 -2.38 5.41 6.30
C GLU A 461 -1.92 5.17 7.75
N PHE A 462 -2.40 5.98 8.69
CA PHE A 462 -2.07 5.83 10.12
C PHE A 462 -2.84 4.69 10.77
N GLY A 463 -2.43 4.27 11.97
CA GLY A 463 -3.09 3.18 12.68
C GLY A 463 -2.56 1.82 12.21
N TRP A 464 -1.59 1.29 12.96
CA TRP A 464 -1.18 -0.11 12.92
C TRP A 464 -1.13 -0.68 14.33
N GLY A 465 -2.11 -1.53 14.67
CA GLY A 465 -2.24 -2.17 15.97
C GLY A 465 -1.84 -3.64 15.94
N ASN A 466 -1.35 -4.17 17.06
CA ASN A 466 -1.04 -5.60 17.24
C ASN A 466 -2.27 -6.48 16.97
N GLY A 467 -2.41 -7.00 15.76
CA GLY A 467 -3.41 -8.02 15.41
C GLY A 467 -4.81 -7.50 15.04
N ARG A 468 -5.00 -6.20 14.75
CA ARG A 468 -6.32 -5.64 14.40
C ARG A 468 -6.60 -5.44 12.89
N HIS A 469 -5.62 -5.66 12.03
CA HIS A 469 -5.77 -5.47 10.56
C HIS A 469 -6.34 -6.70 9.84
N GLY A 470 -7.34 -7.33 10.45
CA GLY A 470 -7.99 -8.49 9.87
C GLY A 470 -9.26 -8.86 10.60
N LYS A 471 -10.03 -9.76 9.98
CA LYS A 471 -11.25 -10.35 10.55
C LYS A 471 -10.94 -10.94 11.94
N PRO A 472 -11.52 -10.40 13.04
CA PRO A 472 -11.34 -10.99 14.36
C PRO A 472 -11.76 -12.46 14.38
N PRO A 473 -11.13 -13.33 15.20
CA PRO A 473 -11.53 -14.73 15.29
C PRO A 473 -13.03 -14.86 15.58
N GLY A 474 -13.78 -15.48 14.66
CA GLY A 474 -15.22 -15.71 14.77
C GLY A 474 -16.13 -14.54 14.40
N ALA A 475 -15.60 -13.36 14.06
CA ALA A 475 -16.40 -12.23 13.58
C ALA A 475 -16.80 -12.44 12.13
N ASN A 476 -18.09 -12.55 11.81
CA ASN A 476 -18.55 -12.84 10.43
C ASN A 476 -19.35 -11.69 9.80
N ASN A 477 -19.63 -10.64 10.56
CA ASN A 477 -20.39 -9.48 10.09
C ASN A 477 -19.43 -8.32 9.76
N PHE A 478 -19.82 -7.53 8.75
CA PHE A 478 -19.07 -6.37 8.26
C PHE A 478 -18.75 -5.38 9.39
N GLN A 479 -19.75 -5.04 10.20
CA GLN A 479 -19.62 -3.98 11.20
C GLN A 479 -18.51 -4.26 12.22
N THR A 480 -18.43 -5.50 12.72
CA THR A 480 -17.40 -5.91 13.70
C THR A 480 -16.00 -5.88 13.08
N ILE A 481 -15.87 -6.34 11.83
CA ILE A 481 -14.59 -6.33 11.10
C ILE A 481 -14.15 -4.88 10.87
N CYS A 482 -15.06 -4.05 10.39
CA CYS A 482 -14.82 -2.65 10.09
C CYS A 482 -14.44 -1.86 11.34
N HIS A 483 -15.19 -2.00 12.43
CA HIS A 483 -14.86 -1.34 13.70
C HIS A 483 -13.48 -1.76 14.22
N ASN A 484 -13.14 -3.05 14.12
CA ASN A 484 -11.83 -3.51 14.58
C ASN A 484 -10.66 -2.87 13.81
N ILE A 485 -10.87 -2.52 12.53
CA ILE A 485 -9.84 -1.92 11.67
C ILE A 485 -9.77 -0.40 11.85
N PHE A 486 -10.92 0.28 11.81
CA PHE A 486 -10.96 1.74 11.71
C PHE A 486 -11.27 2.47 13.02
N TYR A 487 -11.78 1.76 14.04
CA TYR A 487 -12.12 2.39 15.32
C TYR A 487 -11.03 2.07 16.35
N PRO A 488 -10.15 3.04 16.68
CA PRO A 488 -9.12 2.80 17.66
C PRO A 488 -9.73 2.67 19.07
N ASN A 489 -9.06 1.93 19.95
CA ASN A 489 -9.24 2.14 21.39
C ASN A 489 -8.47 3.39 21.86
N ALA A 490 -8.60 3.78 23.13
CA ALA A 490 -7.97 4.99 23.65
C ALA A 490 -6.44 4.99 23.55
N THR A 491 -5.79 3.87 23.87
CA THR A 491 -4.34 3.70 23.73
C THR A 491 -3.89 3.83 22.28
N GLU A 492 -4.61 3.19 21.35
CA GLU A 492 -4.34 3.28 19.90
C GLU A 492 -4.52 4.70 19.39
N TYR A 493 -5.57 5.41 19.82
CA TYR A 493 -5.78 6.81 19.47
C TYR A 493 -4.64 7.70 19.95
N ARG A 494 -4.22 7.56 21.22
CA ARG A 494 -3.07 8.30 21.78
C ARG A 494 -1.80 8.04 20.96
N ASP A 495 -1.51 6.77 20.69
CA ASP A 495 -0.36 6.37 19.88
C ASP A 495 -0.46 6.93 18.45
N ASN A 496 -1.67 6.97 17.86
CA ASN A 496 -1.89 7.56 16.54
C ASN A 496 -1.61 9.06 16.53
N VAL A 497 -2.07 9.82 17.54
CA VAL A 497 -1.76 11.26 17.68
C VAL A 497 -0.24 11.47 17.76
N LEU A 498 0.47 10.65 18.53
CA LEU A 498 1.94 10.71 18.63
C LEU A 498 2.62 10.44 17.28
N HIS A 499 2.31 9.31 16.64
CA HIS A 499 2.96 8.91 15.40
C HIS A 499 2.65 9.89 14.26
N THR A 500 1.38 10.26 14.09
CA THR A 500 0.99 11.14 12.99
C THR A 500 1.58 12.54 13.13
N SER A 501 1.71 13.07 14.35
CA SER A 501 2.42 14.33 14.60
C SER A 501 3.87 14.26 14.11
N VAL A 502 4.58 13.18 14.44
CA VAL A 502 5.97 12.95 14.00
C VAL A 502 6.07 12.81 12.48
N GLY A 503 5.25 11.96 11.87
CA GLY A 503 5.25 11.76 10.42
C GLY A 503 4.97 13.06 9.66
N MET A 504 3.95 13.81 10.08
CA MET A 504 3.61 15.09 9.46
C MET A 504 4.70 16.15 9.69
N LEU A 505 5.41 16.16 10.83
CA LEU A 505 6.55 17.08 11.05
C LEU A 505 7.70 16.82 10.08
N GLU A 506 8.07 15.55 9.84
CA GLU A 506 9.10 15.22 8.85
C GLU A 506 8.66 15.65 7.44
N PHE A 507 7.41 15.38 7.07
CA PHE A 507 6.82 15.82 5.80
C PHE A 507 6.88 17.35 5.63
N LEU A 508 6.46 18.10 6.66
CA LEU A 508 6.44 19.55 6.63
C LEU A 508 7.86 20.15 6.58
N LEU A 509 8.84 19.55 7.26
CA LEU A 509 10.25 19.98 7.16
C LEU A 509 10.82 19.75 5.77
N ASN A 510 10.46 18.63 5.13
CA ASN A 510 10.83 18.36 3.75
C ASN A 510 10.25 19.41 2.78
N ALA A 511 8.97 19.74 2.92
CA ALA A 511 8.32 20.79 2.14
C ALA A 511 8.88 22.20 2.45
N ALA A 512 9.32 22.45 3.67
CA ALA A 512 9.98 23.70 4.03
C ALA A 512 11.42 23.80 3.52
N GLY A 513 12.06 22.67 3.20
CA GLY A 513 13.40 22.59 2.67
C GLY A 513 13.49 22.76 1.15
N LYS A 514 14.59 22.25 0.59
CA LYS A 514 14.89 22.30 -0.86
C LYS A 514 13.88 21.49 -1.69
N ALA A 515 13.39 20.37 -1.16
CA ALA A 515 12.43 19.52 -1.86
C ALA A 515 11.07 20.21 -2.10
N GLY A 516 10.73 21.24 -1.31
CA GLY A 516 9.55 22.07 -1.54
C GLY A 516 9.79 23.32 -2.38
N GLU A 517 10.95 23.46 -3.03
CA GLU A 517 11.13 24.51 -4.03
C GLU A 517 10.12 24.37 -5.16
N GLN A 518 9.54 25.50 -5.56
CA GLN A 518 8.52 25.56 -6.58
C GLN A 518 9.11 25.14 -7.91
N LYS A 519 8.41 24.23 -8.58
CA LYS A 519 8.70 23.81 -9.95
C LYS A 519 7.39 23.92 -10.73
N VAL A 520 7.46 24.52 -11.91
CA VAL A 520 6.30 24.82 -12.74
C VAL A 520 6.52 24.23 -14.14
N LYS A 521 5.48 23.65 -14.73
CA LYS A 521 5.52 23.15 -16.10
C LYS A 521 5.70 24.33 -17.06
N LYS A 522 6.85 24.36 -17.73
CA LYS A 522 7.15 25.33 -18.79
C LYS A 522 6.66 24.80 -20.13
N CYS A 523 6.11 25.68 -20.95
CA CYS A 523 5.75 25.43 -22.34
C CYS A 523 6.41 26.49 -23.20
N ASP A 524 6.82 26.12 -24.41
CA ASP A 524 7.36 27.09 -25.37
C ASP A 524 6.24 28.02 -25.85
N ASN A 525 6.50 29.33 -25.88
CA ASN A 525 5.54 30.40 -26.16
C ASN A 525 4.98 30.44 -27.61
N ASN A 526 4.96 29.33 -28.34
CA ASN A 526 4.35 29.26 -29.68
C ASN A 526 2.90 28.77 -29.67
N ASP A 527 2.41 28.25 -28.54
CA ASP A 527 0.99 27.98 -28.35
C ASP A 527 0.49 28.86 -27.19
N GLY A 528 -0.17 29.96 -27.54
CA GLY A 528 -0.92 30.77 -26.57
C GLY A 528 -1.92 29.90 -25.79
N PRO A 529 -2.50 30.40 -24.68
CA PRO A 529 -3.32 29.58 -23.79
C PRO A 529 -4.42 28.87 -24.59
N GLN A 530 -4.28 27.55 -24.78
CA GLN A 530 -5.39 26.73 -25.20
C GLN A 530 -6.38 26.76 -24.04
N SER A 531 -7.43 27.54 -24.23
CA SER A 531 -8.60 27.56 -23.37
C SER A 531 -9.05 26.11 -23.10
N PRO A 532 -9.44 25.74 -21.88
CA PRO A 532 -9.88 24.39 -21.58
C PRO A 532 -10.99 24.00 -22.56
N SER A 533 -10.85 22.85 -23.23
CA SER A 533 -11.92 22.30 -24.04
C SER A 533 -13.09 21.96 -23.12
N THR A 534 -14.05 22.87 -23.01
CA THR A 534 -15.37 22.58 -22.48
C THR A 534 -16.05 21.62 -23.45
N GLN A 535 -15.87 20.31 -23.25
CA GLN A 535 -16.85 19.35 -23.73
C GLN A 535 -18.09 19.50 -22.83
N ALA A 536 -19.02 20.35 -23.28
CA ALA A 536 -20.37 20.36 -22.76
C ALA A 536 -21.04 19.01 -23.08
N PRO A 537 -21.86 18.44 -22.18
CA PRO A 537 -22.59 17.21 -22.45
C PRO A 537 -23.61 17.43 -23.59
N PRO A 538 -23.93 16.40 -24.39
CA PRO A 538 -24.90 16.54 -25.46
C PRO A 538 -26.28 16.81 -24.86
N GLY A 539 -26.82 18.00 -25.09
CA GLY A 539 -28.22 18.32 -24.82
C GLY A 539 -29.14 17.47 -25.71
N PRO A 540 -30.37 17.17 -25.28
CA PRO A 540 -31.27 16.29 -26.01
C PRO A 540 -31.70 16.97 -27.31
N GLY A 541 -31.51 16.28 -28.43
CA GLY A 541 -32.03 16.70 -29.72
C GLY A 541 -33.55 16.84 -29.65
N SER A 542 -34.05 18.04 -29.94
CA SER A 542 -35.42 18.23 -30.38
C SER A 542 -35.38 18.97 -31.72
N ALA A 543 -36.08 18.37 -32.68
CA ALA A 543 -36.13 18.80 -34.07
C ALA A 543 -36.77 20.19 -34.22
N GLU A 544 -36.27 20.91 -35.21
CA GLU A 544 -36.78 22.18 -35.72
C GLU A 544 -38.27 22.11 -36.08
N ASN A 545 -38.98 23.22 -35.83
CA ASN A 545 -39.83 23.89 -36.83
C ASN A 545 -40.29 25.26 -36.32
N GLY A 546 -40.09 26.29 -37.14
CA GLY A 546 -41.05 27.39 -37.31
C GLY A 546 -40.75 28.74 -36.66
N ASP A 547 -40.23 29.64 -37.50
CA ASP A 547 -40.70 31.04 -37.70
C ASP A 547 -40.40 32.16 -36.69
N ALA A 548 -39.56 33.08 -37.19
CA ALA A 548 -39.82 34.51 -37.42
C ALA A 548 -39.84 35.54 -36.26
N GLU A 549 -38.94 36.51 -36.47
CA GLU A 549 -39.07 37.98 -36.25
C GLU A 549 -38.93 38.59 -34.85
N ASN A 550 -38.01 39.59 -34.81
CA ASN A 550 -38.05 40.87 -34.08
C ASN A 550 -38.20 40.84 -32.54
N SER A 551 -37.57 41.69 -31.74
CA SER A 551 -36.67 42.82 -31.93
C SER A 551 -36.14 43.22 -30.55
N ASP A 552 -35.17 44.12 -30.56
CA ASP A 552 -34.88 45.13 -29.55
C ASP A 552 -34.18 44.79 -28.23
N ALA A 553 -33.07 45.51 -28.09
CA ALA A 553 -32.29 45.76 -26.92
C ALA A 553 -33.10 46.47 -25.83
N GLU A 554 -32.74 46.27 -24.56
CA GLU A 554 -32.25 47.40 -23.76
C GLU A 554 -31.55 46.93 -22.48
N ASN A 555 -30.72 47.85 -22.03
CA ASN A 555 -29.62 47.75 -21.09
C ASN A 555 -30.04 48.47 -19.80
N SER A 556 -29.81 47.87 -18.62
CA SER A 556 -29.41 48.66 -17.44
C SER A 556 -29.01 47.79 -16.25
N ASN A 557 -27.73 47.90 -15.90
CA ASN A 557 -27.22 47.74 -14.54
C ASN A 557 -27.94 48.69 -13.56
N VAL A 558 -28.03 48.33 -12.28
CA VAL A 558 -27.50 49.11 -11.13
C VAL A 558 -27.63 48.30 -9.83
N ALA A 559 -26.53 48.31 -9.07
CA ALA A 559 -26.36 47.76 -7.73
C ALA A 559 -26.96 48.66 -6.63
N ASN A 560 -27.41 48.05 -5.52
CA ASN A 560 -26.97 48.31 -4.14
C ASN A 560 -27.92 47.71 -3.10
N SER A 561 -27.38 46.86 -2.21
CA SER A 561 -27.87 46.63 -0.84
C SER A 561 -27.34 47.78 0.08
N PRO A 562 -27.49 47.79 1.43
CA PRO A 562 -28.22 46.91 2.36
C PRO A 562 -28.99 47.64 3.50
N THR A 563 -29.78 46.92 4.30
CA THR A 563 -30.02 47.13 5.77
C THR A 563 -30.98 46.05 6.31
N GLN A 564 -30.55 45.16 7.22
CA GLN A 564 -30.80 45.17 8.69
C GLN A 564 -32.28 45.19 9.14
N ASN A 565 -32.74 44.08 9.76
CA ASN A 565 -33.27 44.02 11.14
C ASN A 565 -33.86 42.63 11.50
N SER A 566 -33.48 42.13 12.68
CA SER A 566 -34.27 41.27 13.58
C SER A 566 -34.53 42.11 14.86
N PRO A 567 -35.52 41.85 15.74
CA PRO A 567 -35.60 40.63 16.58
C PRO A 567 -37.03 40.20 17.05
N GLU A 568 -37.08 39.11 17.83
CA GLU A 568 -38.02 38.70 18.92
C GLU A 568 -38.23 37.17 18.86
N GLU A 569 -37.77 36.32 19.79
CA GLU A 569 -37.94 36.17 21.26
C GLU A 569 -39.27 35.51 21.67
N SER A 570 -39.21 34.24 22.12
CA SER A 570 -40.20 33.61 23.01
C SER A 570 -39.60 32.38 23.69
N GLY A 571 -39.59 32.37 25.02
CA GLY A 571 -38.97 31.35 25.86
C GLY A 571 -39.94 30.38 26.56
N LEU A 572 -39.34 29.23 26.94
CA LEU A 572 -39.50 28.38 28.14
C LEU A 572 -40.86 27.73 28.50
N ALA A 573 -40.80 26.41 28.69
CA ALA A 573 -41.46 25.72 29.81
C ALA A 573 -40.67 24.46 30.24
N GLN A 574 -40.29 24.43 31.52
CA GLN A 574 -39.76 23.29 32.27
C GLN A 574 -40.89 22.34 32.68
N ASN A 575 -40.60 21.04 32.90
CA ASN A 575 -41.33 20.18 33.83
C ASN A 575 -40.53 18.90 34.19
N ASP A 576 -40.13 18.80 35.45
CA ASP A 576 -40.06 17.60 36.30
C ASP A 576 -40.08 18.14 37.76
N PRO A 577 -40.53 17.41 38.83
CA PRO A 577 -40.28 15.98 39.07
C PRO A 577 -41.42 15.20 39.76
N THR A 578 -41.33 13.87 39.83
CA THR A 578 -41.88 13.09 40.97
C THR A 578 -41.01 11.90 41.37
N GLN A 579 -40.80 11.77 42.68
CA GLN A 579 -40.11 10.70 43.40
C GLN A 579 -41.05 9.55 43.80
N SER A 580 -40.54 8.32 43.79
CA SER A 580 -40.77 7.24 44.78
C SER A 580 -39.67 6.19 44.51
N GLY A 581 -38.88 5.64 45.42
CA GLY A 581 -39.00 5.37 46.85
C GLY A 581 -38.39 3.97 47.04
N ASP A 582 -37.36 3.85 47.89
CA ASP A 582 -36.51 2.67 48.08
C ASP A 582 -37.23 1.42 48.61
N ALA A 583 -36.69 0.23 48.28
CA ALA A 583 -36.73 -0.94 49.16
C ALA A 583 -35.51 -1.85 48.93
N ALA A 584 -34.69 -1.95 49.97
CA ALA A 584 -33.55 -2.86 50.10
C ALA A 584 -34.02 -4.31 50.37
N ASN A 585 -33.28 -5.30 49.86
CA ASN A 585 -33.07 -6.59 50.51
C ASN A 585 -31.77 -7.23 49.98
N GLY A 586 -30.84 -7.50 50.90
CA GLY A 586 -29.62 -8.27 50.68
C GLY A 586 -29.85 -9.80 50.72
N PRO A 587 -28.78 -10.61 50.77
CA PRO A 587 -28.50 -11.63 49.75
C PRO A 587 -28.88 -13.05 50.17
N THR A 588 -29.03 -13.94 49.18
CA THR A 588 -29.03 -15.39 49.37
C THR A 588 -27.85 -16.03 48.65
N GLU A 589 -26.96 -16.61 49.47
CA GLU A 589 -25.92 -17.56 49.09
C GLU A 589 -26.54 -18.83 48.49
N ASN A 590 -25.90 -19.39 47.46
CA ASN A 590 -25.94 -20.82 47.18
C ASN A 590 -24.61 -21.24 46.52
N ASP A 591 -23.95 -22.19 47.17
CA ASP A 591 -22.66 -22.77 46.82
C ASP A 591 -22.60 -23.41 45.42
N PRO A 592 -21.43 -23.43 44.77
CA PRO A 592 -21.17 -24.26 43.58
C PRO A 592 -20.86 -25.71 43.97
N PRO A 593 -21.28 -26.72 43.18
CA PRO A 593 -20.98 -28.12 43.47
C PRO A 593 -19.51 -28.44 43.23
N GLN A 594 -18.90 -29.10 44.22
CA GLN A 594 -17.60 -29.74 44.14
C GLN A 594 -17.61 -30.90 43.13
N ASN A 595 -16.55 -30.99 42.30
CA ASN A 595 -16.10 -32.26 41.74
C ASN A 595 -14.56 -32.32 41.77
N SER A 596 -14.07 -33.41 42.37
CA SER A 596 -12.69 -33.73 42.73
C SER A 596 -11.73 -33.92 41.54
N PRO A 597 -10.40 -33.83 41.76
CA PRO A 597 -9.41 -33.80 40.69
C PRO A 597 -9.14 -35.17 40.07
N ALA A 598 -9.21 -35.26 38.75
CA ALA A 598 -8.74 -36.42 38.00
C ALA A 598 -7.20 -36.45 37.99
N GLN A 599 -6.65 -37.55 38.53
CA GLN A 599 -5.24 -37.89 38.53
C GLN A 599 -4.69 -38.04 37.09
N LYS A 600 -3.57 -37.37 36.78
CA LYS A 600 -2.76 -37.65 35.59
C LYS A 600 -1.99 -38.96 35.80
N GLY A 601 -2.40 -40.01 35.10
CA GLY A 601 -1.56 -41.19 34.86
C GLY A 601 -0.49 -40.92 33.79
N PRO A 602 0.63 -41.66 33.76
CA PRO A 602 1.71 -41.45 32.81
C PRO A 602 1.28 -41.91 31.40
N ALA A 603 1.41 -41.02 30.41
CA ALA A 603 1.14 -41.36 29.02
C ALA A 603 2.13 -42.44 28.54
N GLN A 604 1.59 -43.58 28.11
CA GLN A 604 2.36 -44.63 27.45
C GLN A 604 2.76 -44.15 26.04
N ASN A 605 4.04 -44.27 25.71
CA ASN A 605 4.59 -43.95 24.39
C ASN A 605 4.03 -44.91 23.33
N GLY A 606 3.05 -44.44 22.54
CA GLY A 606 2.69 -45.02 21.25
C GLY A 606 3.78 -44.75 20.19
N PRO A 607 3.77 -45.48 19.06
CA PRO A 607 4.84 -45.40 18.06
C PRO A 607 4.97 -43.98 17.50
N THR A 608 6.20 -43.48 17.46
CA THR A 608 6.53 -42.14 16.99
C THR A 608 6.07 -41.97 15.53
N MET A 609 5.11 -41.08 15.31
CA MET A 609 4.63 -40.74 13.98
C MET A 609 5.73 -40.09 13.15
N THR A 610 5.84 -40.47 11.88
CA THR A 610 6.77 -39.85 10.91
C THR A 610 6.40 -38.36 10.69
N PRO A 611 7.33 -37.51 10.23
CA PRO A 611 7.05 -36.09 9.95
C PRO A 611 5.87 -35.88 8.99
N TYR A 612 5.67 -36.84 8.08
CA TYR A 612 4.54 -36.91 7.15
C TYR A 612 3.16 -37.04 7.84
N GLN A 613 3.11 -37.70 9.00
CA GLN A 613 1.88 -37.98 9.74
C GLN A 613 1.46 -36.84 10.68
N GLN A 614 2.36 -35.89 10.98
CA GLN A 614 2.11 -34.76 11.88
C GLN A 614 1.47 -33.54 11.19
N CYS A 615 1.58 -33.41 9.86
CA CYS A 615 1.16 -32.22 9.12
C CYS A 615 -0.13 -32.47 8.28
N THR A 616 -1.29 -32.22 8.91
CA THR A 616 -2.67 -32.17 8.36
C THR A 616 -3.26 -33.43 7.69
N PRO A 617 -4.59 -33.63 7.75
CA PRO A 617 -5.29 -34.68 6.98
C PRO A 617 -5.16 -34.53 5.45
N ALA A 618 -4.91 -33.31 4.95
CA ALA A 618 -4.86 -32.99 3.52
C ALA A 618 -3.63 -33.57 2.81
N ALA A 619 -2.46 -33.60 3.46
CA ALA A 619 -1.27 -34.24 2.91
C ALA A 619 -1.49 -35.75 2.73
N ARG A 620 -2.08 -36.42 3.74
CA ARG A 620 -2.45 -37.85 3.65
C ARG A 620 -3.41 -38.13 2.50
N ALA A 621 -4.41 -37.27 2.31
CA ALA A 621 -5.34 -37.39 1.19
C ALA A 621 -4.61 -37.24 -0.16
N ALA A 622 -3.63 -36.35 -0.26
CA ALA A 622 -2.85 -36.13 -1.47
C ALA A 622 -1.90 -37.30 -1.82
N ASP A 623 -1.23 -37.94 -0.85
CA ASP A 623 -0.40 -39.13 -1.14
C ASP A 623 -1.23 -40.38 -1.40
N ALA A 624 -2.39 -40.54 -0.74
CA ALA A 624 -3.33 -41.61 -1.05
C ALA A 624 -3.89 -41.48 -2.48
N ALA A 625 -3.96 -40.25 -3.00
CA ALA A 625 -4.33 -39.96 -4.38
C ALA A 625 -3.17 -40.13 -5.38
N CYS A 626 -1.91 -40.19 -4.93
CA CYS A 626 -0.77 -40.53 -5.79
C CYS A 626 -0.70 -42.05 -6.00
N GLY A 627 -0.72 -42.50 -7.26
CA GLY A 627 -0.47 -43.90 -7.60
C GLY A 627 0.92 -44.36 -7.11
N GLN A 628 1.05 -45.62 -6.68
CA GLN A 628 2.29 -46.15 -6.07
C GLN A 628 3.54 -46.01 -6.94
N SER A 629 3.39 -45.93 -8.27
CA SER A 629 4.48 -45.76 -9.24
C SER A 629 4.75 -44.32 -9.67
N ASP A 630 3.92 -43.33 -9.29
CA ASP A 630 4.13 -41.92 -9.67
C ASP A 630 5.10 -41.24 -8.70
N LYS A 631 6.39 -41.42 -9.02
CA LYS A 631 7.50 -40.83 -8.26
C LYS A 631 7.46 -39.30 -8.25
N SER A 632 6.90 -38.65 -9.27
CA SER A 632 6.84 -37.18 -9.34
C SER A 632 5.76 -36.62 -8.42
N CYS A 633 4.60 -37.28 -8.36
CA CYS A 633 3.52 -36.94 -7.44
C CYS A 633 3.98 -37.12 -5.99
N LYS A 634 4.58 -38.29 -5.68
CA LYS A 634 5.14 -38.56 -4.35
C LYS A 634 6.24 -37.57 -3.95
N ALA A 635 7.10 -37.16 -4.88
CA ALA A 635 8.12 -36.15 -4.62
C ALA A 635 7.52 -34.77 -4.32
N ARG A 636 6.50 -34.34 -5.07
CA ARG A 636 5.78 -33.07 -4.80
C ARG A 636 5.04 -33.08 -3.48
N VAL A 637 4.39 -34.19 -3.13
CA VAL A 637 3.69 -34.33 -1.84
C VAL A 637 4.69 -34.40 -0.68
N THR A 638 5.85 -35.04 -0.88
CA THR A 638 6.96 -35.04 0.09
C THR A 638 7.54 -33.64 0.29
N GLN A 639 7.71 -32.87 -0.79
CA GLN A 639 8.17 -31.48 -0.74
C GLN A 639 7.16 -30.59 0.00
N MET A 640 5.87 -30.71 -0.32
CA MET A 640 4.80 -29.99 0.36
C MET A 640 4.73 -30.33 1.87
N ALA A 641 4.97 -31.58 2.24
CA ALA A 641 5.07 -32.00 3.64
C ALA A 641 6.34 -31.43 4.31
N GLY A 642 7.46 -31.38 3.60
CA GLY A 642 8.70 -30.72 4.06
C GLY A 642 8.51 -29.22 4.30
N ASP A 643 7.81 -28.54 3.39
CA ASP A 643 7.46 -27.12 3.52
C ASP A 643 6.46 -26.87 4.67
N CYS A 644 5.57 -27.83 4.94
CA CYS A 644 4.69 -27.78 6.12
C CYS A 644 5.46 -27.93 7.44
N VAL A 645 6.46 -28.83 7.49
CA VAL A 645 7.34 -28.98 8.66
C VAL A 645 8.20 -27.73 8.87
N LEU A 646 8.72 -27.14 7.79
CA LEU A 646 9.46 -25.87 7.83
C LEU A 646 8.59 -24.72 8.36
N ARG A 647 7.32 -24.64 7.93
CA ARG A 647 6.35 -23.66 8.44
C ARG A 647 5.88 -23.94 9.87
N ALA A 648 5.72 -25.19 10.27
CA ALA A 648 5.34 -25.57 11.64
C ALA A 648 6.47 -25.31 12.64
N ASN A 649 7.74 -25.49 12.22
CA ASN A 649 8.92 -25.14 13.01
C ASN A 649 9.19 -23.63 13.08
N PHE A 650 8.57 -22.82 12.21
CA PHE A 650 8.67 -21.36 12.23
C PHE A 650 8.04 -20.71 13.47
N VAL A 651 7.18 -21.45 14.19
CA VAL A 651 6.58 -20.99 15.47
C VAL A 651 7.56 -21.11 16.65
N ASN A 652 8.73 -21.76 16.47
CA ASN A 652 9.74 -21.97 17.51
C ASN A 652 11.19 -21.72 17.01
N PHE A 653 11.39 -20.79 16.07
CA PHE A 653 12.72 -20.45 15.55
C PHE A 653 13.54 -19.71 16.62
N ASN A 654 14.68 -20.26 17.06
CA ASN A 654 15.55 -19.63 18.07
C ASN A 654 16.95 -19.32 17.50
N ALA A 655 17.70 -18.45 18.19
CA ALA A 655 19.01 -17.96 17.76
C ALA A 655 20.04 -19.09 17.47
N THR A 656 19.89 -20.28 18.06
CA THR A 656 20.80 -21.42 17.86
C THR A 656 20.66 -22.02 16.46
N ASP A 657 19.43 -22.12 15.94
CA ASP A 657 19.16 -22.69 14.62
C ASP A 657 19.70 -21.80 13.49
N LEU A 658 19.69 -20.50 13.75
CA LEU A 658 20.19 -19.46 12.87
C LEU A 658 21.72 -19.40 12.81
N GLN A 659 22.38 -19.50 13.97
CA GLN A 659 23.84 -19.64 14.05
C GLN A 659 24.35 -20.87 13.30
N ALA A 660 23.61 -21.99 13.40
CA ALA A 660 23.93 -23.21 12.66
C ALA A 660 23.84 -23.01 11.14
N TRP A 661 22.97 -22.10 10.68
CA TRP A 661 22.72 -21.84 9.28
C TRP A 661 23.77 -20.94 8.64
N ILE A 662 24.13 -19.81 9.28
CA ILE A 662 25.27 -18.97 8.84
C ILE A 662 26.56 -19.80 8.82
N LYS A 663 26.75 -20.64 9.84
CA LYS A 663 27.88 -21.57 9.88
C LYS A 663 27.90 -22.53 8.69
N LYS A 664 26.74 -23.08 8.31
CA LYS A 664 26.61 -23.99 7.16
C LYS A 664 26.98 -23.33 5.83
N ASP A 665 26.63 -22.07 5.64
CA ASP A 665 26.93 -21.36 4.39
C ASP A 665 28.42 -21.03 4.27
N PHE A 666 29.04 -20.57 5.36
CA PHE A 666 30.50 -20.41 5.41
C PHE A 666 31.25 -21.75 5.26
N ASP A 667 30.72 -22.83 5.85
CA ASP A 667 31.27 -24.18 5.66
C ASP A 667 31.15 -24.64 4.21
N THR A 668 30.07 -24.29 3.51
CA THR A 668 29.88 -24.58 2.07
C THR A 668 30.91 -23.84 1.22
N VAL A 669 31.18 -22.56 1.53
CA VAL A 669 32.25 -21.79 0.87
C VAL A 669 33.60 -22.46 1.10
N ARG A 670 33.96 -22.81 2.35
CA ARG A 670 35.20 -23.52 2.70
C ARG A 670 35.34 -24.89 2.03
N GLN A 671 34.22 -25.55 1.71
CA GLN A 671 34.19 -26.86 1.08
C GLN A 671 34.28 -26.84 -0.44
N THR A 672 34.31 -25.66 -1.06
CA THR A 672 34.52 -25.53 -2.51
C THR A 672 35.83 -26.22 -2.91
N THR A 673 35.76 -27.17 -3.84
CA THR A 673 36.91 -28.03 -4.18
C THR A 673 38.10 -27.22 -4.71
N GLY A 674 37.87 -26.17 -5.50
CA GLY A 674 38.93 -25.26 -5.93
C GLY A 674 39.61 -24.53 -4.77
N LEU A 675 38.83 -24.14 -3.76
CA LEU A 675 39.33 -23.40 -2.60
C LEU A 675 40.19 -24.28 -1.70
N GLN A 676 39.74 -25.50 -1.43
CA GLN A 676 40.50 -26.47 -0.64
C GLN A 676 41.85 -26.82 -1.30
N ARG A 677 41.87 -26.99 -2.62
CA ARG A 677 43.13 -27.24 -3.35
C ARG A 677 44.09 -26.06 -3.23
N ALA A 678 43.60 -24.83 -3.40
CA ALA A 678 44.42 -23.63 -3.28
C ALA A 678 44.97 -23.43 -1.86
N MET A 679 44.14 -23.64 -0.83
CA MET A 679 44.58 -23.57 0.57
C MET A 679 45.57 -24.70 0.93
N ASN A 680 45.47 -25.88 0.31
CA ASN A 680 46.43 -26.96 0.54
C ASN A 680 47.77 -26.73 -0.20
N ALA A 681 47.77 -25.97 -1.29
CA ALA A 681 48.96 -25.65 -2.08
C ALA A 681 49.72 -24.41 -1.55
N ASP A 682 49.06 -23.52 -0.81
CA ASP A 682 49.64 -22.29 -0.27
C ASP A 682 49.29 -22.12 1.22
N GLY A 683 50.29 -22.36 2.08
CA GLY A 683 50.14 -22.26 3.53
C GLY A 683 49.85 -20.85 4.06
N ARG A 684 50.25 -19.79 3.32
CA ARG A 684 49.91 -18.40 3.70
C ARG A 684 48.47 -18.10 3.33
N LEU A 685 48.04 -18.49 2.12
CA LEU A 685 46.64 -18.36 1.71
C LEU A 685 45.69 -19.10 2.67
N LYS A 686 46.08 -20.30 3.11
CA LYS A 686 45.33 -21.08 4.10
C LYS A 686 45.13 -20.32 5.41
N SER A 687 46.17 -19.64 5.88
CA SER A 687 46.13 -18.84 7.10
C SER A 687 45.27 -17.59 6.90
N ASP A 688 45.58 -16.77 5.90
CA ASP A 688 44.98 -15.43 5.75
C ASP A 688 43.50 -15.49 5.34
N LEU A 689 43.16 -16.39 4.41
CA LEU A 689 41.77 -16.56 3.97
C LEU A 689 40.94 -17.36 4.98
N GLY A 690 41.55 -18.35 5.64
CA GLY A 690 40.92 -19.13 6.71
C GLY A 690 40.48 -18.23 7.86
N SER A 691 41.41 -17.41 8.39
CA SER A 691 41.12 -16.48 9.49
C SER A 691 40.10 -15.40 9.09
N ARG A 692 40.10 -14.93 7.84
CA ARG A 692 39.12 -13.93 7.39
C ARG A 692 37.71 -14.52 7.26
N LEU A 693 37.58 -15.76 6.78
CA LEU A 693 36.30 -16.46 6.72
C LEU A 693 35.75 -16.75 8.12
N GLU A 694 36.61 -17.11 9.08
CA GLU A 694 36.22 -17.29 10.49
C GLU A 694 35.78 -15.97 11.14
N ALA A 695 36.53 -14.89 10.95
CA ALA A 695 36.18 -13.58 11.48
C ALA A 695 34.85 -13.04 10.89
N ALA A 696 34.64 -13.20 9.57
CA ALA A 696 33.40 -12.82 8.92
C ALA A 696 32.21 -13.66 9.41
N GLN A 697 32.39 -14.97 9.56
CA GLN A 697 31.35 -15.83 10.11
C GLN A 697 30.98 -15.44 11.55
N GLN A 698 31.98 -15.13 12.38
CA GLN A 698 31.75 -14.76 13.78
C GLN A 698 31.06 -13.39 13.90
N ASP A 699 31.52 -12.39 13.16
CA ASP A 699 30.90 -11.05 13.14
C ASP A 699 29.44 -11.11 12.67
N LEU A 700 29.14 -11.91 11.64
CA LEU A 700 27.77 -12.09 11.17
C LEU A 700 26.90 -12.92 12.13
N ILE A 701 27.48 -13.83 12.90
CA ILE A 701 26.76 -14.55 13.96
C ILE A 701 26.41 -13.62 15.14
N GLU A 702 27.36 -12.75 15.54
CA GLU A 702 27.21 -11.89 16.71
C GLU A 702 26.29 -10.68 16.49
N ASN A 703 26.26 -10.15 15.25
CA ASN A 703 25.50 -8.95 14.89
C ASN A 703 24.28 -9.27 14.01
N PHE A 704 23.82 -10.52 14.00
CA PHE A 704 22.64 -10.91 13.24
C PHE A 704 21.39 -10.17 13.71
N GLY A 705 20.63 -9.60 12.77
CA GLY A 705 19.42 -8.81 13.07
C GLY A 705 19.69 -7.34 13.44
N ASP A 706 20.95 -6.89 13.43
CA ASP A 706 21.30 -5.48 13.59
C ASP A 706 20.93 -4.66 12.35
N PHE A 707 20.65 -3.36 12.54
CA PHE A 707 20.22 -2.45 11.47
C PHE A 707 21.23 -2.32 10.31
N ASP A 708 22.52 -2.56 10.57
CA ASP A 708 23.58 -2.54 9.56
C ASP A 708 23.99 -3.94 9.07
N PHE A 709 23.21 -4.99 9.38
CA PHE A 709 23.56 -6.37 9.05
C PHE A 709 23.76 -6.59 7.55
N GLU A 710 22.88 -6.06 6.69
CA GLU A 710 23.05 -6.13 5.23
C GLU A 710 24.35 -5.47 4.78
N ALA A 711 24.68 -4.30 5.34
CA ALA A 711 25.93 -3.60 5.06
C ALA A 711 27.17 -4.39 5.56
N ARG A 712 27.05 -5.13 6.68
CA ARG A 712 28.11 -6.02 7.19
C ARG A 712 28.30 -7.23 6.30
N VAL A 713 27.22 -7.87 5.87
CA VAL A 713 27.27 -8.98 4.90
C VAL A 713 27.95 -8.51 3.62
N ASP A 714 27.53 -7.38 3.06
CA ASP A 714 28.14 -6.81 1.87
C ASP A 714 29.63 -6.50 2.05
N LYS A 715 30.01 -5.93 3.19
CA LYS A 715 31.41 -5.61 3.51
C LYS A 715 32.28 -6.87 3.57
N HIS A 716 31.81 -7.93 4.22
CA HIS A 716 32.57 -9.19 4.30
C HIS A 716 32.69 -9.82 2.93
N PHE A 717 31.59 -9.94 2.17
CA PHE A 717 31.57 -10.64 0.89
C PHE A 717 32.26 -9.89 -0.26
N LYS A 718 32.24 -8.54 -0.30
CA LYS A 718 32.95 -7.75 -1.33
C LYS A 718 34.47 -7.73 -1.16
N GLY A 719 34.97 -7.84 0.07
CA GLY A 719 36.40 -7.69 0.34
C GLY A 719 37.27 -8.94 0.08
N PHE A 720 36.69 -10.09 -0.27
CA PHE A 720 37.44 -11.36 -0.35
C PHE A 720 38.45 -11.45 -1.50
N ASP A 721 38.20 -10.79 -2.63
CA ASP A 721 39.15 -10.75 -3.74
C ASP A 721 40.41 -9.94 -3.43
N GLU A 722 40.39 -9.16 -2.33
CA GLU A 722 41.51 -8.36 -1.84
C GLU A 722 42.41 -9.13 -0.85
N VAL A 723 42.05 -10.37 -0.47
CA VAL A 723 42.91 -11.19 0.41
C VAL A 723 44.22 -11.51 -0.33
N PRO A 724 45.39 -11.20 0.27
CA PRO A 724 46.68 -11.53 -0.33
C PRO A 724 46.76 -13.00 -0.75
N GLY A 725 47.10 -13.24 -2.01
CA GLY A 725 47.22 -14.59 -2.57
C GLY A 725 45.97 -15.14 -3.26
N VAL A 726 44.76 -14.60 -3.00
CA VAL A 726 43.52 -15.05 -3.68
C VAL A 726 43.56 -14.76 -5.17
N GLY A 727 43.96 -13.54 -5.57
CA GLY A 727 44.12 -13.19 -6.99
C GLY A 727 45.12 -14.10 -7.72
N SER A 728 46.27 -14.37 -7.10
CA SER A 728 47.29 -15.27 -7.62
C SER A 728 46.82 -16.73 -7.69
N ALA A 729 45.99 -17.17 -6.74
CA ALA A 729 45.40 -18.52 -6.76
C ALA A 729 44.34 -18.67 -7.85
N LYS A 730 43.48 -17.66 -8.07
CA LYS A 730 42.49 -17.63 -9.16
C LYS A 730 43.16 -17.66 -10.54
N GLN A 731 44.34 -17.03 -10.68
CA GLN A 731 45.12 -17.10 -11.92
C GLN A 731 45.73 -18.49 -12.19
N LYS A 732 46.00 -19.26 -11.12
CA LYS A 732 46.61 -20.60 -11.21
C LYS A 732 45.60 -21.75 -11.29
N ASP A 733 44.39 -21.57 -10.77
CA ASP A 733 43.30 -22.55 -10.82
C ASP A 733 42.03 -21.90 -11.40
N THR A 734 41.77 -22.16 -12.69
CA THR A 734 40.58 -21.66 -13.39
C THR A 734 39.27 -22.20 -12.81
N THR A 735 39.30 -23.37 -12.16
CA THR A 735 38.13 -23.93 -11.46
C THR A 735 37.83 -23.11 -10.21
N LEU A 736 38.87 -22.68 -9.48
CA LEU A 736 38.70 -21.76 -8.35
C LEU A 736 38.13 -20.41 -8.80
N ALA A 737 38.64 -19.86 -9.92
CA ALA A 737 38.15 -18.59 -10.46
C ALA A 737 36.65 -18.62 -10.82
N LEU A 738 36.12 -19.79 -11.22
CA LEU A 738 34.71 -20.00 -11.56
C LEU A 738 33.84 -20.33 -10.34
N GLN A 739 34.30 -21.22 -9.46
CA GLN A 739 33.48 -21.74 -8.36
C GLN A 739 33.41 -20.79 -7.18
N LEU A 740 34.48 -20.05 -6.89
CA LEU A 740 34.57 -19.22 -5.70
C LEU A 740 33.52 -18.08 -5.74
N PRO A 741 33.41 -17.25 -6.79
CA PRO A 741 32.42 -16.18 -6.82
C PRO A 741 30.98 -16.70 -6.73
N ALA A 742 30.70 -17.87 -7.33
CA ALA A 742 29.39 -18.50 -7.27
C ALA A 742 29.05 -19.00 -5.85
N ALA A 743 30.01 -19.60 -5.14
CA ALA A 743 29.82 -20.05 -3.76
C ALA A 743 29.61 -18.87 -2.80
N PHE A 744 30.36 -17.78 -2.98
CA PHE A 744 30.19 -16.56 -2.19
C PHE A 744 28.86 -15.87 -2.48
N ALA A 745 28.45 -15.74 -3.75
CA ALA A 745 27.15 -15.15 -4.10
C ALA A 745 25.97 -16.00 -3.58
N ALA A 746 26.11 -17.33 -3.59
CA ALA A 746 25.10 -18.22 -3.01
C ALA A 746 24.99 -18.03 -1.49
N ALA A 747 26.12 -18.06 -0.78
CA ALA A 747 26.14 -17.86 0.68
C ALA A 747 25.66 -16.46 1.09
N GLN A 748 26.07 -15.40 0.37
CA GLN A 748 25.60 -14.03 0.63
C GLN A 748 24.09 -13.93 0.46
N LYS A 749 23.56 -14.49 -0.63
CA LYS A 749 22.13 -14.49 -0.92
C LYS A 749 21.34 -15.29 0.11
N ASP A 750 21.86 -16.44 0.54
CA ASP A 750 21.19 -17.26 1.56
C ASP A 750 21.17 -16.50 2.90
N ILE A 751 22.30 -15.96 3.35
CA ILE A 751 22.41 -15.21 4.61
C ILE A 751 21.47 -14.01 4.64
N LEU A 752 21.43 -13.19 3.59
CA LEU A 752 20.51 -12.04 3.50
C LEU A 752 19.04 -12.47 3.44
N LYS A 753 18.74 -13.56 2.73
CA LYS A 753 17.38 -14.10 2.68
C LYS A 753 16.91 -14.57 4.06
N THR A 754 17.80 -15.17 4.84
CA THR A 754 17.48 -15.63 6.19
C THR A 754 17.28 -14.47 7.16
N ASP A 755 18.01 -13.37 7.02
CA ASP A 755 17.78 -12.13 7.77
C ASP A 755 16.44 -11.48 7.42
N ILE A 756 16.10 -11.39 6.13
CA ILE A 756 14.80 -10.87 5.67
C ILE A 756 13.62 -11.73 6.15
N LEU A 757 13.85 -13.03 6.39
CA LEU A 757 12.84 -13.97 6.87
C LEU A 757 12.71 -13.99 8.41
N HIS A 758 13.69 -13.45 9.15
CA HIS A 758 13.69 -13.32 10.61
C HIS A 758 12.99 -12.02 11.05
#